data_AF-A0A117UUN7-F1
#
_entry.id   AF-A0A117UUN7-F1
#
_cell.length_a   1.000
_cell.length_b   1.000
_cell.length_c   1.000
_cell.angle_alpha   90.00
_cell.angle_beta   90.00
_cell.angle_gamma   90.00
#
_symmetry.space_group_name_H-M   'P 1'
#
loop_
_entity.id
_entity.type
_entity.pdbx_description
1 polymer ?
#
loop_
_entity_poly.entity_id
_entity_poly.type
_entity_poly.pdbx_seq_one_letter_code
_entity_poly.pdbx_strand_id
1 'polypeptide(L)'
;MASSLVDLVKINITSTGTGPLKLGSAVTGFRGTDALINGRDYSYSIQQGSAWEVGRGTWLSASSQLVRQVLYSSNGGVAIALKNGAQVSFVPVSVDLDSVQLTADARAAALDAQAYSELSQADALQVSSDRAFVGSAVQTVVSGMSIYDNAYASTLPKGVTSVSIGGTAITGATVGTYPLTFSGGSITGMVANLVVTSATTARVDIINTGLGSGTTPPTVTIPTGATLPAGTTLTAVVGAIIANQQKYWAVSSDGSQFLLCGNNAGSFGSAPFGGTQVTSPSGAWLASTFARSQNAIPFATWSALASATGMLAGDRARVRASDTGTHTDPVVGGTVSNAGDYTYSASPAGWQRTGDLDSQTASALVAQVSGILAQNSGTVLTISDASKRVVVRVNADGSTELVRLITPKVTAPTIEIGSGGTAFQSSTGNPLAIKDANNHVVFDVDANGLTRMVSGQAVKFSADSVFRKNSFLATTDRKPGAFPAEINHIIYYGQSWAGGFDAIPVINTTQPYDTLMFNLNAQGEGIRQQYSVAQDATALQSFVPAVENQRVGTPEFTTANVGETGAVAMANEIKRLILAENNTAMTDQAFQLLVSYPGEGSKYIEDLADPAGIYMKRVIEQITRGYAIAQAMGKTYAVLCVTWLQGNSAIATPYATQLEAMRAYISTQAQSIVQGQGEVPLITWEQYPSINTDGTTNASARGVYTRYVGAADTYPYIYCSGPSYQYGQVSSSNIHYLPPGMADIGRDFAFAIKRAVIDQTAYEPLRPVSLKRQGKIALVKFNVAAGQLLVDTTQVVAQTNYGFNLYDSGGTLLTIASVTIIGPDTIKIVASTAIPSGATLRYADTGTDATNANKWRGNIRDNLGDLGQRNRWLVAFSYPFSN
;
A
#
# COMPACT_ATOMS: atom_id res chain seq x y z
N MET A 1 34.05 7.88 -16.00
CA MET A 1 34.98 8.39 -17.04
C MET A 1 35.36 9.83 -16.68
N ALA A 2 36.63 10.23 -16.79
CA ALA A 2 37.05 11.61 -16.53
C ALA A 2 36.44 12.56 -17.58
N SER A 3 35.89 13.71 -17.16
CA SER A 3 35.09 14.57 -18.04
C SER A 3 35.90 15.10 -19.24
N SER A 4 35.44 14.76 -20.45
CA SER A 4 35.87 15.34 -21.72
C SER A 4 35.12 16.63 -22.08
N LEU A 5 34.25 17.11 -21.18
CA LEU A 5 33.45 18.31 -21.38
C LEU A 5 34.24 19.56 -20.97
N VAL A 6 34.16 20.58 -21.81
CA VAL A 6 34.77 21.89 -21.61
C VAL A 6 33.71 22.97 -21.78
N ASP A 7 33.82 24.04 -21.00
CA ASP A 7 32.88 25.15 -20.97
C ASP A 7 33.36 26.29 -21.88
N LEU A 8 32.43 26.84 -22.69
CA LEU A 8 32.67 28.05 -23.49
C LEU A 8 33.88 27.97 -24.45
N VAL A 9 34.21 26.82 -25.04
CA VAL A 9 35.35 26.69 -25.96
C VAL A 9 34.92 26.75 -27.43
N LYS A 10 35.45 27.74 -28.15
CA LYS A 10 35.31 27.88 -29.61
C LYS A 10 36.58 28.50 -30.20
N ILE A 11 37.16 27.85 -31.21
CA ILE A 11 38.51 28.17 -31.69
C ILE A 11 38.53 28.31 -33.21
N ASN A 12 39.26 29.30 -33.72
CA ASN A 12 39.49 29.48 -35.16
C ASN A 12 40.42 28.38 -35.70
N ILE A 13 40.14 27.86 -36.89
CA ILE A 13 40.96 26.85 -37.57
C ILE A 13 41.82 27.54 -38.64
N THR A 14 43.12 27.23 -38.63
CA THR A 14 44.11 27.82 -39.55
C THR A 14 44.47 26.91 -40.72
N SER A 15 44.13 25.63 -40.64
CA SER A 15 44.29 24.66 -41.73
C SER A 15 43.11 24.69 -42.71
N THR A 16 43.39 24.40 -43.98
CA THR A 16 42.38 24.18 -45.03
C THR A 16 42.41 22.74 -45.53
N GLY A 17 41.42 22.35 -46.34
CA GLY A 17 41.33 21.00 -46.91
C GLY A 17 40.78 19.98 -45.91
N THR A 18 41.16 18.71 -46.06
CA THR A 18 40.54 17.60 -45.30
C THR A 18 41.42 17.00 -44.19
N GLY A 19 42.56 17.62 -43.87
CA GLY A 19 43.49 17.14 -42.85
C GLY A 19 43.06 17.43 -41.40
N PRO A 20 43.95 17.19 -40.42
CA PRO A 20 43.74 17.55 -39.01
C PRO A 20 43.41 19.05 -38.82
N LEU A 21 42.66 19.38 -37.78
CA LEU A 21 42.29 20.77 -37.49
C LEU A 21 43.45 21.48 -36.79
N LYS A 22 44.15 22.38 -37.48
CA LYS A 22 45.17 23.22 -36.83
C LYS A 22 44.50 24.38 -36.10
N LEU A 23 44.46 24.30 -34.77
CA LEU A 23 43.77 25.26 -33.91
C LEU A 23 44.58 26.55 -33.74
N GLY A 24 43.94 27.69 -33.94
CA GLY A 24 44.49 29.04 -33.83
C GLY A 24 44.00 29.77 -32.57
N SER A 25 43.73 31.07 -32.70
CA SER A 25 43.20 31.87 -31.59
C SER A 25 41.76 31.49 -31.25
N ALA A 26 41.38 31.68 -29.99
CA ALA A 26 39.99 31.61 -29.55
C ALA A 26 39.12 32.59 -30.33
N VAL A 27 37.86 32.23 -30.56
CA VAL A 27 36.85 33.16 -31.07
C VAL A 27 36.52 34.17 -29.96
N THR A 28 36.31 35.44 -30.30
CA THR A 28 35.96 36.48 -29.32
C THR A 28 34.78 36.05 -28.44
N GLY A 29 34.97 36.11 -27.11
CA GLY A 29 33.97 35.70 -26.12
C GLY A 29 34.02 34.21 -25.73
N PHE A 30 34.96 33.45 -26.28
CA PHE A 30 35.17 32.03 -25.98
C PHE A 30 36.58 31.77 -25.45
N ARG A 31 36.75 30.62 -24.77
CA ARG A 31 38.03 30.08 -24.31
C ARG A 31 38.78 29.39 -25.46
N GLY A 32 40.11 29.33 -25.34
CA GLY A 32 41.01 28.78 -26.34
C GLY A 32 41.53 27.40 -25.99
N THR A 33 42.68 27.04 -26.55
CA THR A 33 43.33 25.74 -26.30
C THR A 33 43.82 25.57 -24.85
N ASP A 34 43.78 26.63 -24.03
CA ASP A 34 44.05 26.60 -22.59
C ASP A 34 43.07 25.70 -21.81
N ALA A 35 41.86 25.53 -22.35
CA ALA A 35 40.84 24.64 -21.79
C ALA A 35 41.05 23.16 -22.17
N LEU A 36 41.99 22.86 -23.08
CA LEU A 36 42.19 21.52 -23.63
C LEU A 36 43.43 20.84 -23.01
N ILE A 37 43.29 19.55 -22.70
CA ILE A 37 44.34 18.71 -22.12
C ILE A 37 44.93 17.85 -23.24
N ASN A 38 46.26 17.88 -23.38
CA ASN A 38 46.98 17.12 -24.40
C ASN A 38 46.69 15.61 -24.30
N GLY A 39 46.45 14.96 -25.44
CA GLY A 39 46.15 13.54 -25.56
C GLY A 39 44.71 13.16 -25.18
N ARG A 40 43.84 14.13 -24.85
CA ARG A 40 42.43 13.86 -24.53
C ARG A 40 41.54 13.98 -25.76
N ASP A 41 40.53 13.12 -25.81
CA ASP A 41 39.47 13.17 -26.82
C ASP A 41 38.37 14.15 -26.43
N TYR A 42 37.98 14.96 -27.41
CA TYR A 42 36.92 15.94 -27.27
C TYR A 42 35.91 15.79 -28.39
N SER A 43 34.64 15.89 -28.04
CA SER A 43 33.56 15.98 -29.02
C SER A 43 33.46 17.39 -29.57
N TYR A 44 33.27 17.50 -30.88
CA TYR A 44 33.34 18.76 -31.59
C TYR A 44 32.28 18.86 -32.69
N SER A 45 31.99 20.11 -33.07
CA SER A 45 31.19 20.44 -34.25
C SER A 45 31.84 21.56 -35.05
N ILE A 46 31.70 21.51 -36.37
CA ILE A 46 32.14 22.54 -37.32
C ILE A 46 30.96 22.86 -38.23
N GLN A 47 30.70 24.15 -38.44
CA GLN A 47 29.72 24.62 -39.42
C GLN A 47 30.35 25.73 -40.27
N GLN A 48 30.28 25.59 -41.59
CA GLN A 48 30.79 26.57 -42.55
C GLN A 48 29.84 26.69 -43.75
N GLY A 49 28.98 27.71 -43.72
CA GLY A 49 27.89 27.84 -44.68
C GLY A 49 26.91 26.67 -44.55
N SER A 50 26.64 25.97 -45.66
CA SER A 50 25.82 24.75 -45.68
C SER A 50 26.60 23.47 -45.32
N ALA A 51 27.94 23.52 -45.25
CA ALA A 51 28.76 22.37 -44.88
C ALA A 51 28.86 22.26 -43.35
N TRP A 52 28.72 21.05 -42.83
CA TRP A 52 28.83 20.78 -41.39
C TRP A 52 29.45 19.41 -41.12
N GLU A 53 30.15 19.28 -40.00
CA GLU A 53 30.57 17.99 -39.45
C GLU A 53 30.52 17.98 -37.93
N VAL A 54 30.31 16.78 -37.37
CA VAL A 54 30.33 16.46 -35.96
C VAL A 54 31.24 15.26 -35.78
N GLY A 55 32.14 15.31 -34.80
CA GLY A 55 33.13 14.26 -34.60
C GLY A 55 33.69 14.23 -33.19
N ARG A 56 34.60 13.27 -32.95
CA ARG A 56 35.48 13.27 -31.78
C ARG A 56 36.90 13.48 -32.27
N GLY A 57 37.71 14.20 -31.49
CA GLY A 57 39.09 14.41 -31.88
C GLY A 57 40.03 14.49 -30.71
N THR A 58 41.23 13.94 -30.92
CA THR A 58 42.30 13.96 -29.92
C THR A 58 43.09 15.25 -30.04
N TRP A 59 43.20 16.00 -28.94
CA TRP A 59 43.98 17.23 -28.91
C TRP A 59 45.47 16.94 -28.74
N LEU A 60 46.30 17.44 -29.65
CA LEU A 60 47.76 17.34 -29.62
C LEU A 60 48.36 18.74 -29.51
N SER A 61 48.81 19.11 -28.30
CA SER A 61 49.33 20.46 -28.04
C SER A 61 50.66 20.74 -28.75
N ALA A 62 51.49 19.72 -28.98
CA ALA A 62 52.79 19.86 -29.62
C ALA A 62 52.71 20.31 -31.10
N SER A 63 51.65 19.93 -31.81
CA SER A 63 51.40 20.31 -33.21
C SER A 63 50.27 21.34 -33.36
N SER A 64 49.65 21.74 -32.25
CA SER A 64 48.41 22.52 -32.21
C SER A 64 47.30 21.94 -33.08
N GLN A 65 47.15 20.62 -33.07
CA GLN A 65 46.18 19.91 -33.91
C GLN A 65 45.13 19.15 -33.11
N LEU A 66 43.88 19.24 -33.56
CA LEU A 66 42.85 18.27 -33.22
C LEU A 66 42.79 17.22 -34.34
N VAL A 67 43.18 15.98 -34.03
CA VAL A 67 43.08 14.87 -34.99
C VAL A 67 41.63 14.40 -35.01
N ARG A 68 40.97 14.59 -36.15
CA ARG A 68 39.53 14.36 -36.28
C ARG A 68 39.14 12.92 -36.59
N GLN A 69 38.13 12.43 -35.89
CA GLN A 69 37.34 11.25 -36.20
C GLN A 69 35.89 11.69 -36.41
N VAL A 70 35.47 11.75 -37.67
CA VAL A 70 34.13 12.23 -38.03
C VAL A 70 33.09 11.16 -37.71
N LEU A 71 32.01 11.59 -37.04
CA LEU A 71 30.84 10.74 -36.76
C LEU A 71 29.75 10.99 -37.80
N TYR A 72 29.47 12.26 -38.09
CA TYR A 72 28.44 12.69 -39.04
C TYR A 72 28.91 13.92 -39.80
N SER A 73 28.57 14.02 -41.09
CA SER A 73 28.86 15.21 -41.87
C SER A 73 27.90 15.39 -43.03
N SER A 74 27.84 16.63 -43.54
CA SER A 74 27.19 16.95 -44.82
C SER A 74 27.93 16.39 -46.04
N ASN A 75 29.09 15.76 -45.86
CA ASN A 75 29.91 15.15 -46.91
C ASN A 75 29.85 13.61 -46.80
N GLY A 76 28.68 13.04 -46.55
CA GLY A 76 28.48 11.59 -46.55
C GLY A 76 29.22 10.84 -45.43
N GLY A 77 29.39 11.46 -44.26
CA GLY A 77 30.07 10.85 -43.11
C GLY A 77 31.61 10.90 -43.17
N VAL A 78 32.18 11.43 -44.26
CA VAL A 78 33.61 11.78 -44.32
C VAL A 78 33.83 13.25 -44.03
N ALA A 79 35.07 13.61 -43.80
CA ALA A 79 35.40 14.90 -43.24
C ALA A 79 35.27 16.05 -44.26
N ILE A 80 34.70 17.18 -43.85
CA ILE A 80 34.46 18.32 -44.74
C ILE A 80 35.78 18.99 -45.14
N ALA A 81 35.78 19.62 -46.33
CA ALA A 81 36.90 20.43 -46.79
C ALA A 81 36.83 21.84 -46.17
N LEU A 82 37.76 22.14 -45.27
CA LEU A 82 37.83 23.40 -44.54
C LEU A 82 38.27 24.54 -45.45
N LYS A 83 37.55 25.66 -45.40
CA LYS A 83 37.94 26.93 -46.05
C LYS A 83 38.46 27.92 -45.01
N ASN A 84 39.16 28.96 -45.45
CA ASN A 84 39.64 30.03 -44.58
C ASN A 84 38.51 30.58 -43.69
N GLY A 85 38.82 30.77 -42.40
CA GLY A 85 37.86 31.27 -41.40
C GLY A 85 36.95 30.20 -40.79
N ALA A 86 37.24 28.90 -40.98
CA ALA A 86 36.52 27.84 -40.28
C ALA A 86 36.72 27.93 -38.75
N GLN A 87 35.72 27.51 -37.99
CA GLN A 87 35.75 27.52 -36.52
C GLN A 87 35.27 26.16 -36.00
N VAL A 88 35.86 25.70 -34.90
CA VAL A 88 35.42 24.49 -34.18
C VAL A 88 34.80 24.89 -32.84
N SER A 89 33.63 24.32 -32.55
CA SER A 89 33.00 24.40 -31.23
C SER A 89 33.11 23.03 -30.55
N PHE A 90 33.47 23.02 -29.27
CA PHE A 90 33.49 21.79 -28.47
C PHE A 90 32.14 21.63 -27.78
N VAL A 91 31.39 20.60 -28.17
CA VAL A 91 30.00 20.40 -27.75
C VAL A 91 29.76 18.93 -27.44
N PRO A 92 28.93 18.60 -26.43
CA PRO A 92 28.52 17.23 -26.18
C PRO A 92 27.73 16.71 -27.38
N VAL A 93 28.03 15.47 -27.78
CA VAL A 93 27.23 14.72 -28.76
C VAL A 93 26.42 13.63 -28.07
N SER A 94 25.47 13.00 -28.76
CA SER A 94 24.58 11.97 -28.18
C SER A 94 25.34 10.89 -27.39
N VAL A 95 26.47 10.41 -27.92
CA VAL A 95 27.30 9.39 -27.25
C VAL A 95 27.93 9.87 -25.93
N ASP A 96 28.16 11.18 -25.74
CA ASP A 96 28.64 11.69 -24.46
C ASP A 96 27.51 11.72 -23.41
N LEU A 97 26.26 11.84 -23.85
CA LEU A 97 25.06 11.86 -23.00
C LEU A 97 24.60 10.46 -22.58
N ASP A 98 24.93 9.42 -23.35
CA ASP A 98 24.64 8.02 -23.00
C ASP A 98 25.38 7.57 -21.73
N SER A 99 26.55 8.17 -21.44
CA SER A 99 27.30 7.93 -20.20
C SER A 99 26.76 8.64 -18.95
N VAL A 100 25.77 9.51 -19.13
CA VAL A 100 25.07 10.24 -18.04
C VAL A 100 23.77 9.54 -17.64
N GLN A 101 23.31 8.52 -18.39
CA GLN A 101 22.35 7.57 -17.83
C GLN A 101 23.02 6.86 -16.65
N LEU A 102 22.43 6.98 -15.46
CA LEU A 102 22.81 6.20 -14.27
C LEU A 102 23.06 4.76 -14.71
N THR A 103 24.28 4.26 -14.53
CA THR A 103 24.61 2.86 -14.84
C THR A 103 23.56 1.96 -14.19
N ALA A 104 23.24 0.84 -14.83
CA ALA A 104 22.31 -0.14 -14.28
C ALA A 104 22.65 -0.47 -12.81
N ASP A 105 23.93 -0.44 -12.45
CA ASP A 105 24.46 -0.64 -11.10
C ASP A 105 24.12 0.50 -10.12
N ALA A 106 24.20 1.76 -10.55
CA ALA A 106 23.83 2.91 -9.71
C ALA A 106 22.30 3.01 -9.53
N ARG A 107 21.54 2.65 -10.56
CA ARG A 107 20.08 2.52 -10.48
C ARG A 107 19.68 1.35 -9.60
N ALA A 108 20.38 0.22 -9.67
CA ALA A 108 20.18 -0.93 -8.79
C ALA A 108 20.52 -0.59 -7.34
N ALA A 109 21.62 0.12 -7.07
CA ALA A 109 21.99 0.56 -5.72
C ALA A 109 21.00 1.57 -5.12
N ALA A 110 20.44 2.47 -5.94
CA ALA A 110 19.41 3.41 -5.50
C ALA A 110 18.06 2.72 -5.24
N LEU A 111 17.68 1.78 -6.09
CA LEU A 111 16.49 0.94 -5.90
C LEU A 111 16.64 0.03 -4.68
N ASP A 112 17.83 -0.52 -4.43
CA ASP A 112 18.15 -1.33 -3.26
C ASP A 112 18.10 -0.48 -1.98
N ALA A 113 18.64 0.74 -1.99
CA ALA A 113 18.54 1.66 -0.86
C ALA A 113 17.09 2.10 -0.58
N GLN A 114 16.28 2.31 -1.62
CA GLN A 114 14.87 2.67 -1.50
C GLN A 114 14.04 1.49 -0.97
N ALA A 115 14.21 0.29 -1.54
CA ALA A 115 13.58 -0.93 -1.07
C ALA A 115 13.97 -1.25 0.38
N TYR A 116 15.21 -0.99 0.79
CA TYR A 116 15.67 -1.16 2.17
C TYR A 116 15.01 -0.16 3.12
N SER A 117 14.79 1.08 2.67
CA SER A 117 14.10 2.10 3.48
C SER A 117 12.62 1.75 3.69
N GLU A 118 11.97 1.22 2.65
CA GLU A 118 10.57 0.79 2.67
C GLU A 118 10.38 -0.48 3.52
N LEU A 119 11.29 -1.46 3.40
CA LEU A 119 11.34 -2.64 4.29
C LEU A 119 11.59 -2.24 5.74
N SER A 120 12.52 -1.31 6.01
CA SER A 120 12.81 -0.86 7.38
C SER A 120 11.63 -0.12 8.04
N GLN A 121 10.80 0.58 7.26
CA GLN A 121 9.60 1.24 7.75
C GLN A 121 8.46 0.25 7.97
N ALA A 122 8.28 -0.72 7.06
CA ALA A 122 7.32 -1.81 7.22
C ALA A 122 7.64 -2.68 8.44
N ASP A 123 8.92 -2.99 8.64
CA ASP A 123 9.45 -3.71 9.79
C ASP A 123 9.27 -2.92 11.10
N ALA A 124 9.51 -1.60 11.09
CA ALA A 124 9.28 -0.75 12.26
C ALA A 124 7.79 -0.68 12.65
N LEU A 125 6.88 -0.67 11.66
CA LEU A 125 5.44 -0.70 11.87
C LEU A 125 4.96 -2.07 12.40
N GLN A 126 5.50 -3.17 11.87
CA GLN A 126 5.22 -4.52 12.34
C GLN A 126 5.77 -4.75 13.76
N VAL A 127 6.97 -4.24 14.08
CA VAL A 127 7.52 -4.28 15.44
C VAL A 127 6.66 -3.46 16.41
N SER A 128 6.05 -2.36 15.96
CA SER A 128 5.13 -1.57 16.77
C SER A 128 3.80 -2.31 17.04
N SER A 129 3.26 -3.02 16.04
CA SER A 129 2.03 -3.82 16.18
C SER A 129 2.26 -5.07 17.05
N ASP A 130 3.37 -5.77 16.86
CA ASP A 130 3.74 -6.94 17.66
C ASP A 130 4.07 -6.55 19.11
N ARG A 131 4.69 -5.38 19.33
CA ARG A 131 4.86 -4.78 20.66
C ARG A 131 3.53 -4.55 21.36
N ALA A 132 2.53 -4.02 20.64
CA ALA A 132 1.21 -3.78 21.20
C ALA A 132 0.48 -5.10 21.52
N PHE A 133 0.59 -6.10 20.63
CA PHE A 133 0.00 -7.42 20.83
C PHE A 133 0.59 -8.17 22.02
N VAL A 134 1.93 -8.20 22.13
CA VAL A 134 2.62 -8.82 23.27
C VAL A 134 2.34 -8.06 24.57
N GLY A 135 2.31 -6.72 24.54
CA GLY A 135 1.92 -5.91 25.70
C GLY A 135 0.51 -6.25 26.21
N SER A 136 -0.44 -6.48 25.30
CA SER A 136 -1.81 -6.91 25.61
C SER A 136 -1.88 -8.34 26.14
N ALA A 137 -1.12 -9.27 25.55
CA ALA A 137 -1.04 -10.66 26.00
C ALA A 137 -0.44 -10.79 27.41
N VAL A 138 0.61 -10.01 27.71
CA VAL A 138 1.19 -9.96 29.06
C VAL A 138 0.20 -9.35 30.05
N GLN A 139 -0.50 -8.26 29.70
CA GLN A 139 -1.57 -7.69 30.54
C GLN A 139 -2.67 -8.70 30.89
N THR A 140 -2.97 -9.62 29.97
CA THR A 140 -3.96 -10.69 30.18
C THR A 140 -3.48 -11.72 31.22
N VAL A 141 -2.16 -12.00 31.28
CA VAL A 141 -1.56 -12.95 32.23
C VAL A 141 -1.41 -12.36 33.64
N VAL A 142 -1.12 -11.06 33.77
CA VAL A 142 -1.04 -10.35 35.08
C VAL A 142 -2.37 -9.77 35.56
N SER A 143 -3.47 -10.06 34.84
CA SER A 143 -4.80 -9.49 35.12
C SER A 143 -5.28 -9.79 36.55
N GLY A 144 -5.69 -8.73 37.26
CA GLY A 144 -6.31 -8.81 38.59
C GLY A 144 -5.38 -8.59 39.78
N MET A 145 -4.09 -8.30 39.58
CA MET A 145 -3.12 -8.10 40.67
C MET A 145 -2.23 -6.88 40.42
N SER A 146 -1.87 -6.16 41.49
CA SER A 146 -0.98 -4.99 41.40
C SER A 146 0.44 -5.40 40.99
N ILE A 147 1.05 -4.59 40.13
CA ILE A 147 2.44 -4.71 39.69
C ILE A 147 3.26 -3.66 40.43
N TYR A 148 4.37 -4.09 41.01
CA TYR A 148 5.31 -3.26 41.76
C TYR A 148 6.66 -3.18 41.05
N ASP A 149 7.38 -2.08 41.27
CA ASP A 149 8.71 -1.87 40.70
C ASP A 149 9.75 -2.87 41.23
N ASN A 150 10.94 -2.84 40.62
CA ASN A 150 11.99 -3.81 40.90
C ASN A 150 12.49 -3.85 42.35
N ALA A 151 12.35 -2.75 43.10
CA ALA A 151 12.67 -2.70 44.52
C ALA A 151 11.87 -3.73 45.34
N TYR A 152 10.68 -4.11 44.86
CA TYR A 152 9.76 -5.02 45.55
C TYR A 152 9.87 -6.48 45.07
N ALA A 153 10.83 -6.77 44.19
CA ALA A 153 11.19 -8.12 43.77
C ALA A 153 11.95 -8.90 44.85
N SER A 154 12.44 -8.21 45.88
CA SER A 154 13.17 -8.81 47.01
C SER A 154 12.75 -8.22 48.36
N THR A 155 11.85 -7.22 48.36
CA THR A 155 11.33 -6.60 49.58
C THR A 155 9.80 -6.50 49.53
N LEU A 156 9.17 -6.56 50.69
CA LEU A 156 7.71 -6.52 50.78
C LEU A 156 7.22 -5.06 50.65
N PRO A 157 6.21 -4.77 49.81
CA PRO A 157 5.58 -3.45 49.76
C PRO A 157 4.99 -3.09 51.12
N LYS A 158 5.36 -1.91 51.63
CA LYS A 158 4.90 -1.35 52.90
C LYS A 158 4.28 0.03 52.72
N GLY A 159 3.45 0.40 53.67
CA GLY A 159 2.78 1.69 53.77
C GLY A 159 2.38 1.97 55.21
N VAL A 160 1.82 3.15 55.47
CA VAL A 160 1.23 3.48 56.77
C VAL A 160 -0.11 2.77 56.89
N THR A 161 -0.17 1.77 57.78
CA THR A 161 -1.37 0.93 57.99
C THR A 161 -2.30 1.49 59.04
N SER A 162 -1.78 2.32 59.95
CA SER A 162 -2.58 3.03 60.95
C SER A 162 -1.84 4.28 61.44
N VAL A 163 -2.60 5.23 61.98
CA VAL A 163 -2.06 6.35 62.75
C VAL A 163 -2.79 6.38 64.08
N SER A 164 -2.08 6.10 65.17
CA SER A 164 -2.66 6.11 66.51
C SER A 164 -2.64 7.53 67.10
N ILE A 165 -3.72 7.89 67.77
CA ILE A 165 -3.81 9.12 68.57
C ILE A 165 -3.44 8.75 70.00
N GLY A 166 -2.43 9.40 70.56
CA GLY A 166 -1.93 9.14 71.92
C GLY A 166 -1.58 10.41 72.68
N GLY A 167 -1.05 10.26 73.89
CA GLY A 167 -0.71 11.38 74.78
C GLY A 167 -1.92 11.88 75.55
N THR A 168 -2.11 13.21 75.62
CA THR A 168 -3.21 13.83 76.36
C THR A 168 -4.58 13.43 75.79
N ALA A 169 -5.54 13.11 76.67
CA ALA A 169 -6.91 12.78 76.26
C ALA A 169 -7.56 13.95 75.49
N ILE A 170 -8.32 13.64 74.44
CA ILE A 170 -8.98 14.66 73.61
C ILE A 170 -10.07 15.34 74.43
N THR A 171 -9.95 16.66 74.60
CA THR A 171 -10.94 17.50 75.28
C THR A 171 -10.98 18.88 74.62
N GLY A 172 -12.17 19.42 74.34
CA GLY A 172 -12.34 20.75 73.74
C GLY A 172 -11.95 20.84 72.25
N ALA A 173 -11.92 19.72 71.53
CA ALA A 173 -11.54 19.69 70.12
C ALA A 173 -12.62 20.27 69.19
N THR A 174 -12.20 20.98 68.14
CA THR A 174 -13.13 21.50 67.12
C THR A 174 -13.55 20.37 66.19
N VAL A 175 -14.86 20.17 66.04
CA VAL A 175 -15.45 19.17 65.13
C VAL A 175 -15.13 19.55 63.69
N GLY A 176 -14.61 18.60 62.92
CA GLY A 176 -14.18 18.83 61.55
C GLY A 176 -13.34 17.69 60.98
N THR A 177 -13.04 17.81 59.69
CA THR A 177 -12.11 16.93 58.97
C THR A 177 -10.91 17.75 58.52
N TYR A 178 -9.72 17.34 58.93
CA TYR A 178 -8.49 18.09 58.75
C TYR A 178 -7.45 17.22 58.02
N PRO A 179 -6.91 17.66 56.87
CA PRO A 179 -5.90 16.90 56.14
C PRO A 179 -4.59 16.86 56.93
N LEU A 180 -4.02 15.67 57.11
CA LEU A 180 -2.74 15.50 57.82
C LEU A 180 -1.56 15.74 56.89
N THR A 181 -0.50 16.34 57.43
CA THR A 181 0.79 16.49 56.74
C THR A 181 1.77 15.46 57.26
N PHE A 182 2.43 14.75 56.33
CA PHE A 182 3.47 13.77 56.62
C PHE A 182 4.83 14.31 56.19
N SER A 183 5.87 14.07 56.99
CA SER A 183 7.25 14.46 56.65
C SER A 183 8.26 13.42 57.14
N GLY A 184 9.35 13.23 56.40
CA GLY A 184 10.36 12.21 56.70
C GLY A 184 9.83 10.77 56.57
N GLY A 185 10.58 9.81 57.11
CA GLY A 185 10.25 8.38 57.04
C GLY A 185 10.62 7.71 55.71
N SER A 186 10.28 6.43 55.58
CA SER A 186 10.61 5.60 54.41
C SER A 186 9.44 5.32 53.46
N ILE A 187 8.27 5.90 53.75
CA ILE A 187 7.05 5.75 52.95
C ILE A 187 6.75 7.08 52.27
N THR A 188 6.35 7.06 51.00
CA THR A 188 5.99 8.26 50.23
C THR A 188 4.56 8.16 49.68
N GLY A 189 3.95 9.30 49.34
CA GLY A 189 2.62 9.35 48.70
C GLY A 189 1.43 9.11 49.64
N MET A 190 1.61 9.23 50.95
CA MET A 190 0.57 9.01 51.96
C MET A 190 -0.44 10.15 51.99
N VAL A 191 -1.71 9.81 52.21
CA VAL A 191 -2.81 10.78 52.39
C VAL A 191 -3.72 10.27 53.50
N ALA A 192 -3.97 11.10 54.51
CA ALA A 192 -4.89 10.78 55.59
C ALA A 192 -5.55 12.05 56.15
N ASN A 193 -6.71 11.89 56.75
CA ASN A 193 -7.42 12.97 57.44
C ASN A 193 -7.57 12.65 58.93
N LEU A 194 -7.36 13.65 59.77
CA LEU A 194 -7.86 13.64 61.14
C LEU A 194 -9.33 14.03 61.11
N VAL A 195 -10.20 13.14 61.58
CA VAL A 195 -11.64 13.37 61.70
C VAL A 195 -11.99 13.50 63.18
N VAL A 196 -12.37 14.71 63.58
CA VAL A 196 -12.87 15.02 64.93
C VAL A 196 -14.40 14.95 64.88
N THR A 197 -14.98 13.98 65.58
CA THR A 197 -16.44 13.75 65.58
C THR A 197 -17.15 14.43 66.73
N SER A 198 -16.43 14.75 67.81
CA SER A 198 -16.95 15.49 68.97
C SER A 198 -15.80 16.19 69.69
N ALA A 199 -16.14 17.04 70.67
CA ALA A 199 -15.15 17.70 71.53
C ALA A 199 -14.24 16.73 72.31
N THR A 200 -14.54 15.43 72.34
CA THR A 200 -13.80 14.40 73.07
C THR A 200 -13.41 13.18 72.23
N THR A 201 -13.70 13.18 70.92
CA THR A 201 -13.49 12.00 70.07
C THR A 201 -12.93 12.39 68.70
N ALA A 202 -11.84 11.74 68.31
CA ALA A 202 -11.23 11.87 67.01
C ALA A 202 -10.69 10.51 66.52
N ARG A 203 -10.56 10.37 65.20
CA ARG A 203 -9.91 9.22 64.55
C ARG A 203 -9.11 9.70 63.34
N VAL A 204 -8.23 8.85 62.82
CA VAL A 204 -7.53 9.11 61.56
C VAL A 204 -8.07 8.17 60.49
N ASP A 205 -8.56 8.75 59.40
CA ASP A 205 -9.02 8.03 58.21
C ASP A 205 -7.89 8.08 57.17
N ILE A 206 -7.26 6.92 56.90
CA ILE A 206 -6.22 6.80 55.88
C ILE A 206 -6.89 6.65 54.51
N ILE A 207 -6.56 7.56 53.59
CA ILE A 207 -7.09 7.59 52.21
C ILE A 207 -6.13 6.89 51.27
N ASN A 208 -4.83 7.11 51.47
CA ASN A 208 -3.75 6.42 50.76
C ASN A 208 -2.67 6.04 51.78
N THR A 209 -2.38 4.74 51.90
CA THR A 209 -1.37 4.20 52.80
C THR A 209 0.05 4.60 52.40
N GLY A 210 0.25 5.11 51.19
CA GLY A 210 1.56 5.35 50.61
C GLY A 210 2.32 4.06 50.33
N LEU A 211 3.52 4.21 49.76
CA LEU A 211 4.33 3.10 49.30
C LEU A 211 5.81 3.30 49.66
N GLY A 212 6.46 2.23 50.11
CA GLY A 212 7.90 2.16 50.34
C GLY A 212 8.34 0.77 50.78
N SER A 213 9.65 0.54 50.85
CA SER A 213 10.24 -0.75 51.27
C SER A 213 10.80 -0.73 52.70
N GLY A 214 11.02 0.46 53.27
CA GLY A 214 11.55 0.64 54.61
C GLY A 214 10.50 0.51 55.72
N THR A 215 10.96 0.56 56.97
CA THR A 215 10.11 0.46 58.19
C THR A 215 10.03 1.75 58.99
N THR A 216 10.73 2.81 58.59
CA THR A 216 10.82 4.05 59.36
C THR A 216 9.53 4.85 59.21
N PRO A 217 8.75 5.05 60.29
CA PRO A 217 7.51 5.81 60.20
C PRO A 217 7.74 7.28 59.88
N PRO A 218 6.84 7.92 59.11
CA PRO A 218 6.87 9.36 58.91
C PRO A 218 6.44 10.10 60.17
N THR A 219 6.88 11.35 60.30
CA THR A 219 6.37 12.29 61.30
C THR A 219 5.02 12.84 60.80
N VAL A 220 4.01 12.80 61.66
CA VAL A 220 2.65 13.30 61.36
C VAL A 220 2.42 14.62 62.09
N THR A 221 2.11 15.67 61.35
CA THR A 221 1.87 17.01 61.90
C THR A 221 0.39 17.29 62.01
N ILE A 222 -0.05 17.76 63.19
CA ILE A 222 -1.43 18.21 63.43
C ILE A 222 -1.67 19.54 62.70
N PRO A 223 -2.74 19.67 61.89
CA PRO A 223 -3.05 20.91 61.18
C PRO A 223 -3.41 22.05 62.13
N THR A 224 -3.02 23.28 61.77
CA THR A 224 -3.22 24.50 62.59
C THR A 224 -4.67 24.82 62.94
N GLY A 225 -5.66 24.20 62.28
CA GLY A 225 -7.10 24.37 62.55
C GLY A 225 -7.75 23.29 63.42
N ALA A 226 -7.06 22.18 63.72
CA ALA A 226 -7.54 21.15 64.62
C ALA A 226 -7.07 21.48 66.04
N THR A 227 -7.86 22.21 66.82
CA THR A 227 -7.54 22.55 68.22
C THR A 227 -7.54 21.31 69.10
N LEU A 228 -6.44 20.55 69.11
CA LEU A 228 -6.22 19.43 70.01
C LEU A 228 -5.48 19.90 71.28
N PRO A 229 -5.69 19.26 72.44
CA PRO A 229 -4.93 19.56 73.65
C PRO A 229 -3.42 19.48 73.42
N ALA A 230 -2.67 20.39 74.04
CA ALA A 230 -1.21 20.32 74.06
C ALA A 230 -0.75 18.97 74.65
N GLY A 231 0.15 18.29 73.95
CA GLY A 231 0.60 16.93 74.29
C GLY A 231 -0.18 15.80 73.60
N THR A 232 -1.17 16.10 72.74
CA THR A 232 -1.72 15.10 71.82
C THR A 232 -0.68 14.73 70.77
N THR A 233 -0.49 13.43 70.53
CA THR A 233 0.49 12.89 69.57
C THR A 233 -0.19 12.04 68.51
N LEU A 234 0.34 12.10 67.28
CA LEU A 234 -0.05 11.24 66.17
C LEU A 234 1.15 10.37 65.80
N THR A 235 0.98 9.04 65.88
CA THR A 235 2.06 8.09 65.59
C THR A 235 1.65 7.20 64.44
N ALA A 236 2.35 7.32 63.31
CA ALA A 236 2.17 6.44 62.17
C ALA A 236 2.80 5.05 62.43
N VAL A 237 2.13 4.01 61.97
CA VAL A 237 2.63 2.63 61.98
C VAL A 237 2.83 2.18 60.54
N VAL A 238 4.05 1.73 60.24
CA VAL A 238 4.41 1.19 58.92
C VAL A 238 4.26 -0.33 58.92
N GLY A 239 3.51 -0.86 57.97
CA GLY A 239 3.23 -2.28 57.84
C GLY A 239 3.11 -2.72 56.38
N ALA A 240 3.01 -4.03 56.16
CA ALA A 240 2.79 -4.59 54.83
C ALA A 240 1.43 -4.19 54.28
N ILE A 241 1.38 -3.69 53.05
CA ILE A 241 0.12 -3.34 52.36
C ILE A 241 -0.48 -4.55 51.61
N ILE A 242 0.34 -5.56 51.35
CA ILE A 242 -0.10 -6.85 50.83
C ILE A 242 -0.51 -7.71 52.03
N ALA A 243 -1.74 -8.21 52.06
CA ALA A 243 -2.20 -9.07 53.14
C ALA A 243 -1.42 -10.40 53.18
N ASN A 244 -1.33 -11.01 54.36
CA ASN A 244 -0.65 -12.29 54.51
C ASN A 244 -1.23 -13.35 53.55
N GLN A 245 -0.36 -14.17 52.96
CA GLN A 245 -0.65 -15.17 51.94
C GLN A 245 -1.20 -14.62 50.61
N GLN A 246 -1.24 -13.30 50.42
CA GLN A 246 -1.56 -12.69 49.13
C GLN A 246 -0.31 -12.55 48.26
N LYS A 247 -0.55 -12.58 46.96
CA LYS A 247 0.48 -12.52 45.92
C LYS A 247 0.46 -11.15 45.24
N TYR A 248 1.56 -10.77 44.63
CA TYR A 248 1.70 -9.57 43.81
C TYR A 248 2.76 -9.81 42.73
N TRP A 249 2.74 -9.02 41.67
CA TRP A 249 3.79 -9.05 40.67
C TRP A 249 4.83 -7.98 40.96
N ALA A 250 6.11 -8.30 40.79
CA ALA A 250 7.19 -7.33 40.84
C ALA A 250 8.09 -7.46 39.61
N VAL A 251 8.64 -6.36 39.11
CA VAL A 251 9.59 -6.39 38.00
C VAL A 251 10.93 -6.97 38.48
N SER A 252 11.59 -7.84 37.71
CA SER A 252 12.93 -8.34 38.06
C SER A 252 13.97 -7.20 38.07
N SER A 253 15.10 -7.40 38.75
CA SER A 253 16.17 -6.39 38.87
C SER A 253 16.73 -5.88 37.55
N ASP A 254 16.74 -6.75 36.53
CA ASP A 254 17.19 -6.47 35.17
C ASP A 254 16.06 -5.99 34.25
N GLY A 255 14.82 -5.90 34.76
CA GLY A 255 13.64 -5.53 33.99
C GLY A 255 13.14 -6.61 33.01
N SER A 256 13.76 -7.79 32.99
CA SER A 256 13.49 -8.82 31.98
C SER A 256 12.20 -9.61 32.24
N GLN A 257 11.76 -9.69 33.50
CA GLN A 257 10.69 -10.56 33.94
C GLN A 257 9.75 -9.85 34.93
N PHE A 258 8.50 -10.29 34.98
CA PHE A 258 7.62 -10.15 36.12
C PHE A 258 7.76 -11.40 37.00
N LEU A 259 8.04 -11.18 38.28
CA LEU A 259 8.19 -12.20 39.29
C LEU A 259 6.92 -12.26 40.14
N LEU A 260 6.35 -13.45 40.31
CA LEU A 260 5.25 -13.64 41.24
C LEU A 260 5.82 -13.71 42.65
N CYS A 261 5.50 -12.69 43.43
CA CYS A 261 5.92 -12.52 44.81
C CYS A 261 4.70 -12.65 45.73
N GLY A 262 4.92 -12.66 47.04
CA GLY A 262 3.85 -12.63 48.00
C GLY A 262 4.30 -12.27 49.40
N ASN A 263 3.32 -11.98 50.25
CA ASN A 263 3.55 -11.80 51.68
C ASN A 263 3.45 -13.15 52.39
N ASN A 264 4.57 -13.66 52.90
CA ASN A 264 4.61 -14.86 53.73
C ASN A 264 4.90 -14.46 55.19
N ALA A 265 3.85 -14.44 56.01
CA ALA A 265 3.92 -14.12 57.43
C ALA A 265 4.60 -12.78 57.76
N GLY A 266 4.33 -11.73 56.97
CA GLY A 266 4.88 -10.39 57.18
C GLY A 266 6.24 -10.15 56.50
N SER A 267 6.76 -11.14 55.78
CA SER A 267 8.01 -11.07 55.04
C SER A 267 7.81 -11.29 53.54
N PHE A 268 8.77 -10.83 52.74
CA PHE A 268 8.84 -11.15 51.33
C PHE A 268 8.92 -12.67 51.12
N GLY A 269 8.17 -13.20 50.15
CA GLY A 269 8.30 -14.59 49.71
C GLY A 269 8.11 -14.74 48.20
N SER A 270 8.91 -15.59 47.59
CA SER A 270 8.68 -16.06 46.22
C SER A 270 7.39 -16.89 46.18
N ALA A 271 6.52 -16.65 45.19
CA ALA A 271 5.25 -17.35 45.06
C ALA A 271 5.27 -18.33 43.87
N PRO A 272 4.70 -19.55 44.01
CA PRO A 272 4.02 -20.11 45.18
C PRO A 272 4.95 -20.30 46.38
N PHE A 273 4.44 -20.02 47.59
CA PHE A 273 5.23 -20.12 48.82
C PHE A 273 5.73 -21.55 49.02
N GLY A 274 7.06 -21.72 49.15
CA GLY A 274 7.69 -23.04 49.27
C GLY A 274 7.93 -23.78 47.94
N GLY A 275 7.67 -23.15 46.79
CA GLY A 275 7.97 -23.66 45.45
C GLY A 275 8.89 -22.74 44.64
N THR A 276 9.18 -23.14 43.39
CA THR A 276 9.94 -22.32 42.44
C THR A 276 9.17 -21.06 42.08
N GLN A 277 9.83 -19.90 42.15
CA GLN A 277 9.22 -18.60 41.83
C GLN A 277 8.66 -18.62 40.40
N VAL A 278 7.38 -18.29 40.25
CA VAL A 278 6.78 -18.14 38.93
C VAL A 278 7.30 -16.87 38.30
N THR A 279 7.85 -16.99 37.11
CA THR A 279 8.30 -15.86 36.31
C THR A 279 7.48 -15.78 35.03
N SER A 280 7.19 -14.56 34.60
CA SER A 280 6.67 -14.26 33.27
C SER A 280 7.63 -13.29 32.62
N PRO A 281 7.93 -13.41 31.32
CA PRO A 281 8.67 -12.38 30.61
C PRO A 281 7.98 -11.00 30.74
N SER A 282 8.76 -9.93 30.84
CA SER A 282 8.20 -8.57 30.79
C SER A 282 7.85 -8.19 29.34
N GLY A 283 6.85 -7.32 29.16
CA GLY A 283 6.51 -6.82 27.82
C GLY A 283 7.68 -6.12 27.13
N ALA A 284 8.57 -5.48 27.90
CA ALA A 284 9.79 -4.84 27.40
C ALA A 284 10.86 -5.86 26.95
N TRP A 285 10.99 -6.98 27.67
CA TRP A 285 11.92 -8.05 27.31
C TRP A 285 11.45 -8.85 26.10
N LEU A 286 10.17 -9.21 26.04
CA LEU A 286 9.62 -9.86 24.86
C LEU A 286 9.70 -8.93 23.65
N ALA A 287 9.38 -7.63 23.80
CA ALA A 287 9.50 -6.68 22.69
C ALA A 287 10.95 -6.52 22.20
N SER A 288 11.94 -6.52 23.10
CA SER A 288 13.36 -6.43 22.70
C SER A 288 13.90 -7.74 22.13
N THR A 289 13.44 -8.90 22.61
CA THR A 289 13.84 -10.22 22.12
C THR A 289 13.16 -10.58 20.79
N PHE A 290 11.89 -10.20 20.61
CA PHE A 290 11.18 -10.32 19.32
C PHE A 290 11.75 -9.38 18.26
N ALA A 291 12.06 -8.11 18.62
CA ALA A 291 12.71 -7.18 17.70
C ALA A 291 14.12 -7.64 17.27
N ARG A 292 14.85 -8.36 18.13
CA ARG A 292 16.19 -8.91 17.84
C ARG A 292 16.19 -10.24 17.08
N SER A 293 15.17 -11.10 17.29
CA SER A 293 15.10 -12.45 16.70
C SER A 293 14.44 -12.48 15.32
N GLN A 294 13.54 -11.53 15.02
CA GLN A 294 12.85 -11.50 13.72
C GLN A 294 13.62 -10.71 12.64
N ASN A 295 14.37 -9.66 13.00
CA ASN A 295 15.04 -8.77 12.03
C ASN A 295 16.56 -8.71 12.23
N ALA A 296 17.31 -8.86 11.13
CA ALA A 296 18.76 -8.77 11.14
C ALA A 296 19.22 -7.31 11.29
N ILE A 297 20.04 -7.02 12.32
CA ILE A 297 20.60 -5.68 12.55
C ILE A 297 21.58 -5.33 11.41
N PRO A 298 21.41 -4.18 10.71
CA PRO A 298 22.27 -3.83 9.58
C PRO A 298 23.61 -3.25 10.04
N PHE A 299 24.69 -3.74 9.43
CA PHE A 299 26.05 -3.23 9.61
C PHE A 299 26.67 -2.84 8.27
N ALA A 300 27.43 -1.74 8.26
CA ALA A 300 28.12 -1.27 7.07
C ALA A 300 29.28 -2.19 6.66
N THR A 301 29.95 -2.80 7.64
CA THR A 301 31.10 -3.69 7.44
C THR A 301 31.12 -4.84 8.46
N TRP A 302 31.80 -5.93 8.12
CA TRP A 302 32.10 -7.01 9.05
C TRP A 302 32.86 -6.51 10.27
N SER A 303 33.82 -5.60 10.09
CA SER A 303 34.59 -5.05 11.23
C SER A 303 33.69 -4.33 12.24
N ALA A 304 32.63 -3.66 11.78
CA ALA A 304 31.65 -3.02 12.65
C ALA A 304 30.79 -4.06 13.38
N LEU A 305 30.39 -5.13 12.70
CA LEU A 305 29.66 -6.25 13.30
C LEU A 305 30.51 -6.99 14.35
N ALA A 306 31.75 -7.32 14.02
CA ALA A 306 32.69 -8.04 14.88
C ALA A 306 33.06 -7.24 16.15
N SER A 307 32.99 -5.92 16.08
CA SER A 307 33.26 -5.03 17.23
C SER A 307 32.01 -4.79 18.11
N ALA A 308 30.84 -5.31 17.73
CA ALA A 308 29.61 -5.11 18.46
C ALA A 308 29.60 -5.95 19.76
N THR A 309 29.34 -5.30 20.90
CA THR A 309 29.32 -5.94 22.22
C THR A 309 27.90 -6.06 22.77
N GLY A 310 27.66 -7.01 23.68
CA GLY A 310 26.35 -7.20 24.33
C GLY A 310 25.34 -8.04 23.54
N MET A 311 25.81 -8.88 22.61
CA MET A 311 24.98 -9.77 21.80
C MET A 311 24.55 -11.01 22.58
N LEU A 312 23.32 -11.46 22.32
CA LEU A 312 22.74 -12.69 22.88
C LEU A 312 22.72 -13.81 21.82
N ALA A 313 22.70 -15.05 22.27
CA ALA A 313 22.61 -16.21 21.37
C ALA A 313 21.35 -16.11 20.49
N GLY A 314 21.52 -16.23 19.17
CA GLY A 314 20.44 -16.13 18.20
C GLY A 314 20.16 -14.73 17.67
N ASP A 315 20.83 -13.69 18.18
CA ASP A 315 20.76 -12.34 17.58
C ASP A 315 21.16 -12.43 16.10
N ARG A 316 20.41 -11.77 15.21
CA ARG A 316 20.65 -11.78 13.76
C ARG A 316 21.25 -10.45 13.30
N ALA A 317 22.19 -10.51 12.36
CA ALA A 317 22.79 -9.31 11.76
C ALA A 317 22.98 -9.48 10.26
N ARG A 318 23.04 -8.37 9.54
CA ARG A 318 23.24 -8.33 8.08
C ARG A 318 24.31 -7.32 7.74
N VAL A 319 25.35 -7.74 7.01
CA VAL A 319 26.41 -6.85 6.51
C VAL A 319 26.17 -6.54 5.04
N ARG A 320 26.26 -5.26 4.67
CA ARG A 320 25.94 -4.76 3.32
C ARG A 320 26.81 -5.37 2.22
N ALA A 321 26.23 -5.46 1.01
CA ALA A 321 26.92 -5.94 -0.19
C ALA A 321 28.16 -5.11 -0.59
N SER A 322 28.22 -3.85 -0.13
CA SER A 322 29.36 -2.96 -0.34
C SER A 322 30.64 -3.40 0.38
N ASP A 323 30.54 -4.24 1.41
CA ASP A 323 31.71 -4.84 2.06
C ASP A 323 32.09 -6.13 1.33
N THR A 324 32.94 -5.98 0.31
CA THR A 324 33.40 -7.08 -0.57
C THR A 324 34.56 -7.89 0.02
N GLY A 325 34.95 -7.62 1.27
CA GLY A 325 36.04 -8.34 1.95
C GLY A 325 35.66 -9.75 2.38
N THR A 326 36.61 -10.44 3.03
CA THR A 326 36.39 -11.75 3.67
C THR A 326 36.90 -11.72 5.10
N HIS A 327 36.39 -12.63 5.93
CA HIS A 327 36.86 -12.84 7.31
C HIS A 327 36.82 -14.33 7.66
N THR A 328 37.47 -14.70 8.76
CA THR A 328 37.34 -16.03 9.35
C THR A 328 36.14 -16.06 10.28
N ASP A 329 35.16 -16.91 9.99
CA ASP A 329 34.00 -17.13 10.83
C ASP A 329 34.46 -17.59 12.23
N PRO A 330 34.21 -16.83 13.30
CA PRO A 330 34.69 -17.14 14.65
C PRO A 330 34.04 -18.39 15.27
N VAL A 331 32.95 -18.90 14.69
CA VAL A 331 32.19 -20.06 15.18
C VAL A 331 32.54 -21.32 14.38
N VAL A 332 32.61 -21.21 13.05
CA VAL A 332 32.86 -22.36 12.14
C VAL A 332 34.34 -22.48 11.73
N GLY A 333 35.12 -21.41 11.87
CA GLY A 333 36.57 -21.40 11.63
C GLY A 333 37.01 -21.30 10.16
N GLY A 334 36.09 -21.14 9.21
CA GLY A 334 36.37 -21.02 7.78
C GLY A 334 36.36 -19.58 7.26
N THR A 335 37.06 -19.30 6.15
CA THR A 335 37.01 -18.00 5.48
C THR A 335 35.70 -17.83 4.72
N VAL A 336 34.96 -16.76 4.99
CA VAL A 336 33.66 -16.43 4.38
C VAL A 336 33.61 -14.96 3.93
N SER A 337 32.67 -14.62 3.05
CA SER A 337 32.44 -13.23 2.61
C SER A 337 31.93 -12.36 3.76
N ASN A 338 32.38 -11.10 3.81
CA ASN A 338 31.91 -10.11 4.78
C ASN A 338 30.44 -9.76 4.54
N ALA A 339 30.01 -9.63 3.30
CA ALA A 339 28.60 -9.38 3.00
C ALA A 339 27.75 -10.64 3.26
N GLY A 340 26.60 -10.47 3.91
CA GLY A 340 25.67 -11.57 4.20
C GLY A 340 24.96 -11.47 5.54
N ASP A 341 24.22 -12.52 5.84
CA ASP A 341 23.49 -12.73 7.07
C ASP A 341 24.30 -13.52 8.09
N TYR A 342 24.16 -13.10 9.34
CA TYR A 342 24.88 -13.62 10.49
C TYR A 342 23.92 -13.93 11.63
N THR A 343 24.36 -14.84 12.50
CA THR A 343 23.68 -15.18 13.75
C THR A 343 24.70 -15.32 14.86
N TYR A 344 24.47 -14.67 15.99
CA TYR A 344 25.41 -14.71 17.10
C TYR A 344 25.28 -16.05 17.84
N SER A 345 26.39 -16.79 17.96
CA SER A 345 26.48 -17.99 18.78
C SER A 345 27.04 -17.64 20.16
N ALA A 346 26.53 -18.29 21.21
CA ALA A 346 27.09 -18.19 22.55
C ALA A 346 28.23 -19.19 22.80
N SER A 347 28.36 -20.24 21.98
CA SER A 347 29.43 -21.24 22.12
C SER A 347 29.68 -21.99 20.79
N PRO A 348 30.84 -21.80 20.15
CA PRO A 348 31.84 -20.75 20.39
C PRO A 348 31.21 -19.35 20.34
N ALA A 349 31.67 -18.43 21.21
CA ALA A 349 31.13 -17.08 21.25
C ALA A 349 31.59 -16.28 20.02
N GLY A 350 30.64 -15.84 19.19
CA GLY A 350 30.95 -15.07 17.99
C GLY A 350 29.82 -15.03 16.96
N TRP A 351 29.96 -14.15 15.97
CA TRP A 351 29.03 -14.08 14.84
C TRP A 351 29.30 -15.20 13.85
N GLN A 352 28.36 -16.13 13.72
CA GLN A 352 28.38 -17.15 12.68
C GLN A 352 27.75 -16.62 11.41
N ARG A 353 28.38 -16.88 10.26
CA ARG A 353 27.82 -16.60 8.95
C ARG A 353 26.75 -17.64 8.60
N THR A 354 25.54 -17.19 8.26
CA THR A 354 24.38 -18.09 8.06
C THR A 354 23.75 -18.04 6.67
N GLY A 355 23.97 -16.98 5.87
CA GLY A 355 23.42 -16.92 4.52
C GLY A 355 23.91 -15.75 3.68
N ASP A 356 23.94 -15.89 2.37
CA ASP A 356 24.29 -14.79 1.46
C ASP A 356 23.16 -13.74 1.42
N LEU A 357 23.51 -12.51 1.04
CA LEU A 357 22.48 -11.50 0.79
C LEU A 357 21.58 -11.94 -0.36
N ASP A 358 20.29 -11.66 -0.26
CA ASP A 358 19.30 -12.00 -1.30
C ASP A 358 19.73 -11.49 -2.70
N SER A 359 20.44 -10.35 -2.77
CA SER A 359 21.03 -9.78 -3.98
C SER A 359 22.34 -10.45 -4.45
N GLN A 360 23.14 -11.01 -3.54
CA GLN A 360 24.32 -11.81 -3.89
C GLN A 360 23.94 -13.22 -4.33
N THR A 361 22.90 -13.82 -3.75
CA THR A 361 22.28 -15.04 -4.29
C THR A 361 21.72 -14.80 -5.68
N ALA A 362 21.10 -13.64 -5.97
CA ALA A 362 20.63 -13.34 -7.32
C ALA A 362 21.80 -13.22 -8.33
N SER A 363 22.91 -12.57 -7.96
CA SER A 363 24.09 -12.45 -8.83
C SER A 363 24.86 -13.77 -9.01
N ALA A 364 25.00 -14.56 -7.95
CA ALA A 364 25.56 -15.91 -7.99
C ALA A 364 24.64 -16.88 -8.75
N LEU A 365 23.32 -16.71 -8.65
CA LEU A 365 22.31 -17.44 -9.41
C LEU A 365 22.35 -17.03 -10.89
N VAL A 366 22.58 -15.75 -11.23
CA VAL A 366 22.78 -15.31 -12.63
C VAL A 366 24.07 -15.89 -13.21
N ALA A 367 25.15 -15.95 -12.44
CA ALA A 367 26.41 -16.59 -12.84
C ALA A 367 26.29 -18.13 -12.95
N GLN A 368 25.59 -18.77 -12.01
CA GLN A 368 25.27 -20.21 -12.07
C GLN A 368 24.30 -20.54 -13.19
N VAL A 369 23.26 -19.74 -13.43
CA VAL A 369 22.31 -19.90 -14.54
C VAL A 369 23.03 -19.73 -15.88
N SER A 370 23.95 -18.78 -16.00
CA SER A 370 24.80 -18.63 -17.21
C SER A 370 25.75 -19.82 -17.42
N GLY A 371 26.22 -20.47 -16.35
CA GLY A 371 27.01 -21.70 -16.41
C GLY A 371 26.19 -22.98 -16.61
N ILE A 372 24.97 -23.04 -16.07
CA ILE A 372 24.02 -24.16 -16.14
C ILE A 372 23.38 -24.26 -17.53
N LEU A 373 23.10 -23.11 -18.18
CA LEU A 373 22.64 -23.05 -19.57
C LEU A 373 23.65 -23.67 -20.56
N ALA A 374 24.92 -23.82 -20.18
CA ALA A 374 25.95 -24.47 -20.99
C ALA A 374 26.11 -25.99 -20.71
N GLN A 375 25.53 -26.56 -19.63
CA GLN A 375 25.77 -27.96 -19.24
C GLN A 375 24.53 -28.87 -19.09
N ASN A 376 23.30 -28.38 -18.88
CA ASN A 376 22.13 -29.23 -18.57
C ASN A 376 21.20 -29.52 -19.77
N SER A 377 21.68 -30.27 -20.75
CA SER A 377 20.86 -30.89 -21.81
C SER A 377 20.28 -32.27 -21.40
N GLY A 378 19.53 -32.37 -20.30
CA GLY A 378 19.00 -33.67 -19.81
C GLY A 378 17.57 -33.63 -19.27
N THR A 379 16.68 -34.44 -19.84
CA THR A 379 15.25 -34.55 -19.51
C THR A 379 14.99 -35.65 -18.46
N VAL A 380 14.08 -35.43 -17.49
CA VAL A 380 13.79 -36.40 -16.41
C VAL A 380 12.64 -37.35 -16.78
N LEU A 381 11.66 -36.93 -17.58
CA LEU A 381 10.64 -37.83 -18.13
C LEU A 381 10.05 -37.29 -19.45
N THR A 382 9.89 -38.14 -20.45
CA THR A 382 9.22 -37.81 -21.72
C THR A 382 8.21 -38.90 -22.07
N ILE A 383 6.94 -38.52 -22.23
CA ILE A 383 5.90 -39.39 -22.78
C ILE A 383 5.64 -38.93 -24.20
N SER A 384 5.77 -39.84 -25.17
CA SER A 384 5.58 -39.54 -26.59
C SER A 384 4.49 -40.41 -27.21
N ASP A 385 3.89 -39.92 -28.30
CA ASP A 385 2.97 -40.72 -29.12
C ASP A 385 3.71 -41.75 -29.99
N ALA A 386 2.95 -42.58 -30.72
CA ALA A 386 3.50 -43.60 -31.62
C ALA A 386 4.37 -43.02 -32.76
N SER A 387 4.26 -41.72 -33.02
CA SER A 387 5.07 -40.98 -33.99
C SER A 387 6.24 -40.23 -33.34
N LYS A 388 6.56 -40.53 -32.08
CA LYS A 388 7.62 -39.93 -31.25
C LYS A 388 7.44 -38.43 -30.95
N ARG A 389 6.23 -37.88 -31.08
CA ARG A 389 5.94 -36.49 -30.67
C ARG A 389 5.70 -36.44 -29.18
N VAL A 390 6.32 -35.47 -28.50
CA VAL A 390 6.25 -35.30 -27.05
C VAL A 390 4.85 -34.82 -26.64
N VAL A 391 4.18 -35.61 -25.79
CA VAL A 391 2.81 -35.37 -25.29
C VAL A 391 2.85 -34.70 -23.93
N VAL A 392 3.72 -35.21 -23.05
CA VAL A 392 4.02 -34.62 -21.74
C VAL A 392 5.53 -34.69 -21.56
N ARG A 393 6.14 -33.54 -21.26
CA ARG A 393 7.53 -33.46 -20.81
C ARG A 393 7.54 -33.03 -19.37
N VAL A 394 8.32 -33.71 -18.52
CA VAL A 394 8.67 -33.24 -17.19
C VAL A 394 10.15 -32.91 -17.18
N ASN A 395 10.43 -31.63 -17.00
CA ASN A 395 11.78 -31.12 -16.90
C ASN A 395 12.32 -31.35 -15.48
N ALA A 396 13.65 -31.26 -15.33
CA ALA A 396 14.30 -31.48 -14.03
C ALA A 396 13.91 -30.46 -12.95
N ASP A 397 13.37 -29.32 -13.36
CA ASP A 397 12.82 -28.25 -12.50
C ASP A 397 11.37 -28.51 -12.07
N GLY A 398 10.78 -29.65 -12.47
CA GLY A 398 9.39 -29.99 -12.17
C GLY A 398 8.37 -29.29 -13.06
N SER A 399 8.80 -28.47 -14.03
CA SER A 399 7.89 -27.87 -15.02
C SER A 399 7.36 -28.95 -15.98
N THR A 400 6.10 -28.77 -16.38
CA THR A 400 5.45 -29.67 -17.34
C THR A 400 5.07 -28.93 -18.61
N GLU A 401 5.51 -29.42 -19.76
CA GLU A 401 5.04 -28.93 -21.06
C GLU A 401 3.92 -29.87 -21.55
N LEU A 402 2.72 -29.30 -21.77
CA LEU A 402 1.56 -29.98 -22.31
C LEU A 402 1.33 -29.54 -23.76
N VAL A 403 1.48 -30.45 -24.71
CA VAL A 403 1.09 -30.21 -26.10
C VAL A 403 -0.35 -30.68 -26.28
N ARG A 404 -1.24 -29.77 -26.72
CA ARG A 404 -2.67 -30.03 -26.96
C ARG A 404 -2.86 -31.29 -27.84
N LEU A 405 -3.41 -32.35 -27.26
CA LEU A 405 -3.66 -33.61 -27.96
C LEU A 405 -4.88 -33.48 -28.88
N ILE A 406 -4.69 -33.58 -30.19
CA ILE A 406 -5.77 -33.85 -31.14
C ILE A 406 -5.57 -35.27 -31.67
N THR A 407 -5.89 -36.29 -30.86
CA THR A 407 -6.09 -37.66 -31.40
C THR A 407 -6.93 -38.53 -30.44
N PRO A 408 -7.83 -39.41 -30.94
CA PRO A 408 -8.91 -39.99 -30.15
C PRO A 408 -8.58 -41.27 -29.36
N LYS A 409 -7.32 -41.74 -29.31
CA LYS A 409 -7.02 -43.03 -28.67
C LYS A 409 -5.54 -43.17 -28.29
N VAL A 410 -5.23 -43.22 -27.00
CA VAL A 410 -3.92 -43.67 -26.51
C VAL A 410 -4.03 -45.16 -26.21
N THR A 411 -3.32 -45.99 -26.95
CA THR A 411 -3.14 -47.42 -26.65
C THR A 411 -1.73 -47.56 -26.10
N ALA A 412 -1.57 -47.93 -24.83
CA ALA A 412 -0.26 -48.01 -24.19
C ALA A 412 0.33 -49.43 -24.34
N PRO A 413 1.50 -49.60 -24.98
CA PRO A 413 2.39 -50.69 -24.64
C PRO A 413 3.52 -50.13 -23.77
N THR A 414 3.53 -50.54 -22.50
CA THR A 414 4.68 -50.54 -21.58
C THR A 414 5.38 -49.19 -21.31
N ILE A 415 5.12 -48.65 -20.11
CA ILE A 415 5.98 -47.63 -19.47
C ILE A 415 7.02 -48.39 -18.64
N GLU A 416 8.31 -48.31 -18.99
CA GLU A 416 9.42 -48.69 -18.10
C GLU A 416 9.84 -47.46 -17.27
N ILE A 417 9.90 -47.60 -15.94
CA ILE A 417 10.46 -46.60 -15.02
C ILE A 417 11.62 -47.24 -14.25
N GLY A 418 12.74 -46.54 -14.19
CA GLY A 418 13.96 -46.95 -13.48
C GLY A 418 13.72 -47.24 -12.00
N SER A 419 14.27 -48.38 -11.58
CA SER A 419 14.44 -48.96 -10.24
C SER A 419 13.94 -48.16 -9.02
N GLY A 420 12.87 -48.64 -8.36
CA GLY A 420 12.66 -48.34 -6.92
C GLY A 420 11.25 -48.47 -6.33
N GLY A 421 10.18 -48.63 -7.11
CA GLY A 421 8.81 -48.62 -6.60
C GLY A 421 7.94 -49.77 -7.09
N THR A 422 7.17 -50.38 -6.19
CA THR A 422 6.31 -51.55 -6.38
C THR A 422 5.22 -51.37 -7.47
N ALA A 423 4.97 -52.45 -8.20
CA ALA A 423 4.18 -52.55 -9.42
C ALA A 423 2.75 -51.96 -9.40
N PHE A 424 2.37 -51.28 -10.49
CA PHE A 424 1.00 -50.85 -10.79
C PHE A 424 0.30 -51.87 -11.69
N GLN A 425 -0.92 -52.30 -11.33
CA GLN A 425 -1.81 -53.06 -12.20
C GLN A 425 -2.97 -52.17 -12.68
N SER A 426 -3.23 -52.12 -13.97
CA SER A 426 -4.44 -51.50 -14.52
C SER A 426 -5.66 -52.41 -14.29
N SER A 427 -6.67 -51.93 -13.57
CA SER A 427 -7.99 -52.57 -13.56
C SER A 427 -8.90 -51.88 -14.58
N THR A 428 -9.55 -52.68 -15.41
CA THR A 428 -10.52 -52.29 -16.45
C THR A 428 -11.57 -51.31 -15.94
N GLY A 429 -11.65 -50.13 -16.56
CA GLY A 429 -12.76 -49.19 -16.39
C GLY A 429 -12.36 -47.71 -16.43
N ASN A 430 -11.19 -47.34 -15.90
CA ASN A 430 -10.70 -45.96 -15.86
C ASN A 430 -9.28 -45.85 -16.44
N PRO A 431 -8.96 -44.81 -17.23
CA PRO A 431 -7.65 -44.64 -17.87
C PRO A 431 -6.50 -44.31 -16.91
N LEU A 432 -6.75 -43.70 -15.73
CA LEU A 432 -5.72 -43.43 -14.72
C LEU A 432 -6.35 -43.31 -13.31
N ALA A 433 -5.81 -44.02 -12.32
CA ALA A 433 -6.19 -43.86 -10.91
C ALA A 433 -4.97 -43.93 -9.99
N ILE A 434 -4.80 -42.93 -9.13
CA ILE A 434 -3.84 -42.91 -8.03
C ILE A 434 -4.58 -43.34 -6.77
N LYS A 435 -4.06 -44.36 -6.10
CA LYS A 435 -4.64 -44.90 -4.88
C LYS A 435 -3.69 -44.73 -3.69
N ASP A 436 -4.26 -44.58 -2.49
CA ASP A 436 -3.48 -44.61 -1.26
C ASP A 436 -3.05 -46.04 -0.88
N ALA A 437 -2.28 -46.17 0.20
CA ALA A 437 -1.82 -47.47 0.71
C ALA A 437 -2.97 -48.42 1.12
N ASN A 438 -4.18 -47.89 1.31
CA ASN A 438 -5.39 -48.65 1.64
C ASN A 438 -6.28 -48.90 0.41
N ASN A 439 -5.78 -48.61 -0.79
CA ASN A 439 -6.45 -48.83 -2.07
C ASN A 439 -7.64 -47.88 -2.35
N HIS A 440 -7.73 -46.75 -1.63
CA HIS A 440 -8.70 -45.69 -1.92
C HIS A 440 -8.23 -44.78 -3.03
N VAL A 441 -9.14 -44.38 -3.93
CA VAL A 441 -8.83 -43.47 -5.03
C VAL A 441 -8.65 -42.05 -4.49
N VAL A 442 -7.41 -41.55 -4.55
CA VAL A 442 -7.04 -40.19 -4.13
C VAL A 442 -7.15 -39.22 -5.31
N PHE A 443 -6.99 -39.74 -6.53
CA PHE A 443 -7.15 -39.02 -7.78
C PHE A 443 -7.51 -40.02 -8.88
N ASP A 444 -8.60 -39.80 -9.60
CA ASP A 444 -8.92 -40.52 -10.84
C ASP A 444 -9.20 -39.57 -12.00
N VAL A 445 -8.90 -40.08 -13.20
CA VAL A 445 -9.38 -39.53 -14.45
C VAL A 445 -10.34 -40.56 -15.03
N ASP A 446 -11.60 -40.18 -15.18
CA ASP A 446 -12.60 -41.06 -15.78
C ASP A 446 -12.42 -41.17 -17.31
N ALA A 447 -13.21 -42.02 -17.94
CA ALA A 447 -13.16 -42.25 -19.39
C ALA A 447 -13.49 -41.01 -20.25
N ASN A 448 -14.00 -39.93 -19.64
CA ASN A 448 -14.35 -38.67 -20.29
C ASN A 448 -13.36 -37.53 -19.98
N GLY A 449 -12.31 -37.80 -19.19
CA GLY A 449 -11.31 -36.80 -18.80
C GLY A 449 -11.71 -35.93 -17.60
N LEU A 450 -12.78 -36.27 -16.88
CA LEU A 450 -13.16 -35.59 -15.65
C LEU A 450 -12.26 -36.05 -14.49
N THR A 451 -11.77 -35.09 -13.71
CA THR A 451 -10.98 -35.36 -12.50
C THR A 451 -11.88 -35.31 -11.27
N ARG A 452 -11.81 -36.32 -10.40
CA ARG A 452 -12.52 -36.32 -9.11
C ARG A 452 -11.52 -36.35 -7.96
N MET A 453 -11.57 -35.33 -7.10
CA MET A 453 -10.90 -35.33 -5.79
C MET A 453 -11.93 -35.66 -4.72
N VAL A 454 -11.73 -36.76 -3.99
CA VAL A 454 -12.62 -37.11 -2.87
C VAL A 454 -12.15 -36.39 -1.61
N SER A 455 -12.84 -35.30 -1.25
CA SER A 455 -12.71 -34.61 0.03
C SER A 455 -13.23 -35.52 1.15
N GLY A 456 -12.35 -36.06 1.98
CA GLY A 456 -12.82 -36.86 3.11
C GLY A 456 -11.85 -37.77 3.86
N GLN A 457 -10.54 -37.47 3.94
CA GLN A 457 -9.68 -37.88 5.07
C GLN A 457 -8.28 -37.29 4.88
N ALA A 458 -7.69 -36.78 5.96
CA ALA A 458 -6.44 -36.03 5.95
C ALA A 458 -5.24 -36.85 5.49
N VAL A 459 -4.83 -36.67 4.23
CA VAL A 459 -3.48 -37.00 3.77
C VAL A 459 -2.57 -35.83 4.17
N LYS A 460 -1.82 -36.01 5.26
CA LYS A 460 -0.80 -35.05 5.70
C LYS A 460 0.38 -35.07 4.72
N PHE A 461 0.55 -34.02 3.93
CA PHE A 461 1.84 -33.71 3.33
C PHE A 461 2.65 -32.90 4.35
N SER A 462 3.74 -33.47 4.86
CA SER A 462 4.68 -32.77 5.73
C SER A 462 5.55 -31.83 4.91
N ALA A 463 5.08 -30.59 4.77
CA ALA A 463 5.90 -29.41 4.45
C ALA A 463 5.23 -28.20 5.12
N ASP A 464 5.26 -28.20 6.44
CA ASP A 464 4.81 -27.09 7.29
C ASP A 464 5.79 -25.91 7.13
N SER A 465 5.55 -25.06 6.13
CA SER A 465 5.91 -23.62 6.16
C SER A 465 5.43 -22.80 4.94
N VAL A 466 5.02 -23.43 3.83
CA VAL A 466 4.70 -22.67 2.59
C VAL A 466 3.20 -22.61 2.26
N PHE A 467 2.34 -23.41 2.90
CA PHE A 467 0.94 -23.51 2.50
C PHE A 467 -0.05 -22.57 3.22
N ARG A 468 0.35 -21.83 4.26
CA ARG A 468 -0.59 -20.95 5.01
C ARG A 468 -0.74 -19.52 4.46
N LYS A 469 0.05 -19.10 3.46
CA LYS A 469 -0.11 -17.77 2.84
C LYS A 469 -1.02 -17.73 1.61
N ASN A 470 -1.35 -18.88 1.01
CA ASN A 470 -2.17 -18.93 -0.21
C ASN A 470 -3.50 -19.69 -0.08
N SER A 471 -3.85 -20.21 1.09
CA SER A 471 -5.10 -20.97 1.29
C SER A 471 -6.27 -20.08 1.78
N PHE A 472 -6.40 -18.89 1.21
CA PHE A 472 -7.66 -18.17 1.06
C PHE A 472 -7.80 -17.59 -0.36
N LEU A 473 -7.12 -18.19 -1.34
CA LEU A 473 -7.65 -18.17 -2.69
C LEU A 473 -8.77 -19.21 -2.70
N ALA A 474 -9.99 -18.74 -2.44
CA ALA A 474 -11.18 -19.44 -2.87
C ALA A 474 -10.95 -19.96 -4.30
N THR A 475 -11.58 -21.08 -4.61
CA THR A 475 -11.76 -21.55 -5.99
C THR A 475 -12.61 -20.56 -6.78
N THR A 476 -12.20 -19.29 -6.87
CA THR A 476 -12.66 -18.38 -7.91
C THR A 476 -12.11 -18.98 -9.19
N ASP A 477 -13.02 -19.50 -10.02
CA ASP A 477 -12.77 -19.74 -11.42
C ASP A 477 -11.90 -18.59 -11.94
N ARG A 478 -10.64 -18.89 -12.30
CA ARG A 478 -9.74 -17.90 -12.86
C ARG A 478 -10.30 -17.54 -14.23
N LYS A 479 -11.19 -16.56 -14.26
CA LYS A 479 -11.75 -16.05 -15.51
C LYS A 479 -10.62 -15.31 -16.22
N PRO A 480 -10.30 -15.64 -17.48
CA PRO A 480 -9.28 -14.92 -18.25
C PRO A 480 -9.58 -13.41 -18.41
N GLY A 481 -10.81 -12.98 -18.08
CA GLY A 481 -11.35 -11.66 -18.40
C GLY A 481 -11.94 -11.65 -19.80
N ALA A 482 -13.13 -11.08 -19.96
CA ALA A 482 -13.79 -10.92 -21.25
C ALA A 482 -13.33 -9.61 -21.91
N PHE A 483 -12.46 -9.72 -22.92
CA PHE A 483 -12.08 -8.61 -23.78
C PHE A 483 -12.69 -8.82 -25.17
N PRO A 484 -13.58 -7.93 -25.63
CA PRO A 484 -14.25 -8.10 -26.92
C PRO A 484 -13.34 -7.85 -28.13
N ALA A 485 -12.17 -7.24 -27.94
CA ALA A 485 -11.27 -6.87 -29.02
C ALA A 485 -9.78 -6.85 -28.59
N GLU A 486 -8.88 -6.68 -29.55
CA GLU A 486 -7.46 -6.43 -29.30
C GLU A 486 -7.17 -4.99 -28.85
N ILE A 487 -8.01 -4.02 -29.24
CA ILE A 487 -8.00 -2.64 -28.71
C ILE A 487 -9.32 -2.38 -27.98
N ASN A 488 -9.26 -2.22 -26.67
CA ASN A 488 -10.43 -1.99 -25.82
C ASN A 488 -10.43 -0.56 -25.30
N HIS A 489 -11.36 0.25 -25.80
CA HIS A 489 -11.43 1.68 -25.49
C HIS A 489 -12.28 1.94 -24.25
N ILE A 490 -11.68 2.60 -23.25
CA ILE A 490 -12.34 3.14 -22.08
C ILE A 490 -12.41 4.66 -22.22
N ILE A 491 -13.62 5.19 -22.36
CA ILE A 491 -13.86 6.62 -22.52
C ILE A 491 -13.97 7.24 -21.12
N TYR A 492 -12.96 7.98 -20.69
CA TYR A 492 -12.93 8.64 -19.39
C TYR A 492 -13.68 9.97 -19.49
N TYR A 493 -14.98 9.97 -19.20
CA TYR A 493 -15.88 11.08 -19.54
C TYR A 493 -16.38 11.84 -18.31
N GLY A 494 -16.73 13.12 -18.50
CA GLY A 494 -17.23 13.97 -17.42
C GLY A 494 -16.75 15.41 -17.55
N GLN A 495 -16.74 16.10 -16.40
CA GLN A 495 -16.37 17.51 -16.32
C GLN A 495 -14.95 17.73 -15.79
N SER A 496 -14.72 18.85 -15.10
CA SER A 496 -13.43 19.27 -14.54
C SER A 496 -12.71 18.21 -13.70
N TRP A 497 -13.42 17.32 -12.99
CA TRP A 497 -12.77 16.18 -12.30
C TRP A 497 -12.18 15.18 -13.29
N ALA A 498 -12.95 14.72 -14.28
CA ALA A 498 -12.42 13.86 -15.33
C ALA A 498 -11.25 14.52 -16.09
N GLY A 499 -11.28 15.85 -16.23
CA GLY A 499 -10.18 16.63 -16.81
C GLY A 499 -8.95 16.84 -15.92
N GLY A 500 -8.97 16.44 -14.65
CA GLY A 500 -7.84 16.61 -13.72
C GLY A 500 -7.53 18.07 -13.39
N PHE A 501 -8.55 18.91 -13.28
CA PHE A 501 -8.40 20.32 -12.90
C PHE A 501 -7.85 20.45 -11.48
N ASP A 502 -6.91 21.37 -11.28
CA ASP A 502 -6.16 21.66 -10.04
C ASP A 502 -5.34 20.49 -9.46
N ALA A 503 -5.41 19.30 -10.05
CA ALA A 503 -4.71 18.10 -9.60
C ALA A 503 -3.23 18.11 -10.01
N ILE A 504 -2.47 19.13 -9.57
CA ILE A 504 -1.06 19.33 -9.90
C ILE A 504 -0.15 18.93 -8.71
N PRO A 505 1.01 18.28 -8.96
CA PRO A 505 1.55 17.86 -10.25
C PRO A 505 1.01 16.52 -10.76
N VAL A 506 1.22 16.23 -12.05
CA VAL A 506 1.01 14.88 -12.59
C VAL A 506 1.94 13.86 -11.92
N ILE A 507 1.42 12.67 -11.64
CA ILE A 507 2.16 11.57 -11.02
C ILE A 507 2.34 10.37 -11.95
N ASN A 508 1.42 10.16 -12.91
CA ASN A 508 1.53 9.06 -13.89
C ASN A 508 2.18 9.52 -15.21
N THR A 509 3.48 9.85 -15.15
CA THR A 509 4.27 10.36 -16.30
C THR A 509 4.96 9.28 -17.13
N THR A 510 4.86 8.01 -16.71
CA THR A 510 5.41 6.86 -17.42
C THR A 510 4.32 5.82 -17.64
N GLN A 511 4.49 5.02 -18.68
CA GLN A 511 3.58 3.91 -18.98
C GLN A 511 4.28 2.59 -18.66
N PRO A 512 4.03 1.98 -17.48
CA PRO A 512 4.67 0.72 -17.06
C PRO A 512 4.07 -0.52 -17.74
N TYR A 513 2.92 -0.37 -18.41
CA TYR A 513 2.24 -1.42 -19.18
C TYR A 513 2.19 -1.02 -20.67
N ASP A 514 1.17 -1.48 -21.37
CA ASP A 514 0.94 -1.31 -22.81
C ASP A 514 -0.32 -0.48 -23.12
N THR A 515 -0.81 0.28 -22.15
CA THR A 515 -1.98 1.16 -22.31
C THR A 515 -1.67 2.28 -23.31
N LEU A 516 -2.64 2.54 -24.17
CA LEU A 516 -2.58 3.51 -25.27
C LEU A 516 -3.48 4.72 -24.99
N MET A 517 -3.14 5.84 -25.61
CA MET A 517 -3.98 7.03 -25.79
C MET A 517 -3.89 7.50 -27.24
N PHE A 518 -4.81 8.37 -27.66
CA PHE A 518 -4.69 9.03 -28.95
C PHE A 518 -3.48 9.97 -28.98
N ASN A 519 -2.79 10.01 -30.12
CA ASN A 519 -1.67 10.91 -30.37
C ASN A 519 -2.15 12.32 -30.72
N LEU A 520 -2.61 13.06 -29.72
CA LEU A 520 -3.20 14.40 -29.87
C LEU A 520 -2.16 15.52 -30.17
N ASN A 521 -0.97 15.22 -30.72
CA ASN A 521 0.24 16.04 -30.50
C ASN A 521 0.57 17.09 -31.58
N ALA A 522 0.30 18.36 -31.25
CA ALA A 522 1.23 19.46 -31.50
C ALA A 522 1.48 20.36 -30.24
N GLN A 523 0.74 20.14 -29.15
CA GLN A 523 0.77 21.00 -27.94
C GLN A 523 0.81 20.22 -26.61
N GLY A 524 1.05 18.90 -26.63
CA GLY A 524 1.20 18.08 -25.43
C GLY A 524 -0.06 18.03 -24.57
N GLU A 525 -1.10 17.33 -25.00
CA GLU A 525 -2.41 17.35 -24.32
C GLU A 525 -2.71 16.13 -23.47
N GLY A 526 -1.81 15.15 -23.50
CA GLY A 526 -2.04 13.84 -22.90
C GLY A 526 -3.33 13.26 -23.47
N ILE A 527 -4.23 12.83 -22.60
CA ILE A 527 -5.50 12.20 -22.97
C ILE A 527 -6.62 13.20 -23.35
N ARG A 528 -6.39 14.52 -23.26
CA ARG A 528 -7.45 15.54 -23.28
C ARG A 528 -7.67 16.14 -24.66
N GLN A 529 -8.71 15.70 -25.37
CA GLN A 529 -9.01 16.23 -26.71
C GLN A 529 -9.45 17.70 -26.71
N GLN A 530 -10.06 18.18 -25.62
CA GLN A 530 -10.64 19.54 -25.52
C GLN A 530 -9.67 20.68 -25.88
N TYR A 531 -8.36 20.46 -25.80
CA TYR A 531 -7.36 21.52 -25.95
C TYR A 531 -6.63 21.51 -27.30
N SER A 532 -6.91 20.53 -28.16
CA SER A 532 -6.24 20.40 -29.45
C SER A 532 -6.67 21.57 -30.31
N VAL A 533 -5.72 22.45 -30.63
CA VAL A 533 -5.97 23.77 -31.27
C VAL A 533 -6.59 23.70 -32.65
N ALA A 534 -6.93 22.51 -33.12
CA ALA A 534 -7.99 22.36 -34.08
C ALA A 534 -8.78 21.10 -33.75
N GLN A 535 -10.10 21.18 -33.89
CA GLN A 535 -10.98 20.03 -34.10
C GLN A 535 -10.65 19.36 -35.45
N ASP A 536 -9.35 19.14 -35.71
CA ASP A 536 -8.79 18.77 -36.98
C ASP A 536 -8.45 17.30 -36.96
N ALA A 537 -8.73 16.67 -38.09
CA ALA A 537 -8.62 15.24 -38.37
C ALA A 537 -7.18 14.69 -38.21
N THR A 538 -6.22 15.54 -37.85
CA THR A 538 -4.78 15.28 -37.66
C THR A 538 -4.41 14.79 -36.26
N ALA A 539 -5.12 15.20 -35.21
CA ALA A 539 -4.84 14.78 -33.83
C ALA A 539 -5.31 13.35 -33.49
N LEU A 540 -6.21 12.76 -34.30
CA LEU A 540 -6.77 11.42 -34.09
C LEU A 540 -6.34 10.45 -35.21
N GLN A 541 -5.02 10.36 -35.45
CA GLN A 541 -4.45 9.54 -36.53
C GLN A 541 -3.62 8.34 -36.06
N SER A 542 -3.17 8.32 -34.81
CA SER A 542 -2.36 7.22 -34.28
C SER A 542 -2.53 7.07 -32.77
N PHE A 543 -2.06 5.94 -32.23
CA PHE A 543 -1.97 5.71 -30.80
C PHE A 543 -0.52 5.88 -30.31
N VAL A 544 -0.38 6.37 -29.09
CA VAL A 544 0.89 6.49 -28.34
C VAL A 544 0.71 5.93 -26.93
N PRO A 545 1.80 5.58 -26.20
CA PRO A 545 1.68 5.15 -24.81
C PRO A 545 0.93 6.19 -23.96
N ALA A 546 -0.02 5.73 -23.15
CA ALA A 546 -0.82 6.58 -22.31
C ALA A 546 -0.01 7.12 -21.14
N VAL A 547 0.14 8.45 -21.08
CA VAL A 547 0.77 9.17 -19.96
C VAL A 547 -0.05 10.41 -19.64
N GLU A 548 -0.10 10.77 -18.36
CA GLU A 548 -0.70 12.02 -17.93
C GLU A 548 0.19 13.18 -18.35
N ASN A 549 -0.42 14.32 -18.66
CA ASN A 549 0.31 15.55 -18.91
C ASN A 549 -0.31 16.73 -18.17
N GLN A 550 0.54 17.70 -17.86
CA GLN A 550 0.20 18.90 -17.10
C GLN A 550 0.21 20.14 -18.00
N ARG A 551 -0.71 21.08 -17.77
CA ARG A 551 -0.65 22.44 -18.31
C ARG A 551 -0.82 23.47 -17.21
N VAL A 552 0.07 24.46 -17.21
CA VAL A 552 0.10 25.57 -16.26
C VAL A 552 0.27 26.87 -17.04
N GLY A 553 -0.59 27.86 -16.80
CA GLY A 553 -0.39 29.24 -17.27
C GLY A 553 -0.42 29.46 -18.79
N THR A 554 -1.21 28.72 -19.57
CA THR A 554 -1.32 28.94 -21.03
C THR A 554 -2.33 30.05 -21.38
N PRO A 555 -2.16 30.77 -22.51
CA PRO A 555 -2.99 31.91 -22.89
C PRO A 555 -4.49 31.62 -23.07
N GLU A 556 -4.89 30.36 -23.28
CA GLU A 556 -6.30 29.96 -23.33
C GLU A 556 -6.97 29.84 -21.94
N PHE A 557 -6.20 29.93 -20.84
CA PHE A 557 -6.70 29.86 -19.46
C PHE A 557 -6.18 31.04 -18.64
N THR A 558 -6.99 32.09 -18.52
CA THR A 558 -6.71 33.16 -17.56
C THR A 558 -6.90 32.71 -16.09
N THR A 559 -7.34 31.46 -15.82
CA THR A 559 -7.72 31.02 -14.46
C THR A 559 -7.60 29.53 -14.06
N ALA A 560 -7.19 28.55 -14.89
CA ALA A 560 -7.20 27.13 -14.45
C ALA A 560 -6.01 26.27 -14.89
N ASN A 561 -5.53 25.48 -13.94
CA ASN A 561 -4.40 24.55 -14.03
C ASN A 561 -4.93 23.11 -14.21
N VAL A 562 -4.36 22.30 -15.10
CA VAL A 562 -4.76 20.88 -15.29
C VAL A 562 -3.56 19.96 -15.11
N GLY A 563 -3.76 18.86 -14.37
CA GLY A 563 -2.70 17.92 -13.96
C GLY A 563 -3.09 16.45 -14.08
N GLU A 564 -3.18 15.72 -12.99
CA GLU A 564 -3.53 14.30 -12.95
C GLU A 564 -5.03 14.10 -13.21
N THR A 565 -5.41 13.31 -14.22
CA THR A 565 -6.81 12.86 -14.38
C THR A 565 -7.12 11.69 -13.45
N GLY A 566 -7.54 10.54 -13.95
CA GLY A 566 -7.41 9.25 -13.29
C GLY A 566 -7.36 8.13 -14.31
N ALA A 567 -7.33 8.45 -15.60
CA ALA A 567 -7.53 7.48 -16.67
C ALA A 567 -6.32 6.56 -16.82
N VAL A 568 -5.11 7.10 -16.70
CA VAL A 568 -3.88 6.29 -16.75
C VAL A 568 -3.77 5.41 -15.51
N ALA A 569 -4.04 5.97 -14.32
CA ALA A 569 -4.07 5.20 -13.07
C ALA A 569 -5.10 4.05 -13.12
N MET A 570 -6.29 4.32 -13.68
CA MET A 570 -7.34 3.33 -13.90
C MET A 570 -6.86 2.18 -14.80
N ALA A 571 -6.33 2.49 -15.99
CA ALA A 571 -5.87 1.46 -16.92
C ALA A 571 -4.71 0.63 -16.35
N ASN A 572 -3.77 1.29 -15.68
CA ASN A 572 -2.64 0.62 -15.00
C ASN A 572 -3.12 -0.32 -13.89
N GLU A 573 -4.14 0.08 -13.13
CA GLU A 573 -4.70 -0.76 -12.07
C GLU A 573 -5.50 -1.94 -12.62
N ILE A 574 -6.20 -1.79 -13.75
CA ILE A 574 -6.83 -2.93 -14.45
C ILE A 574 -5.75 -3.96 -14.82
N LYS A 575 -4.64 -3.52 -15.43
CA LYS A 575 -3.52 -4.40 -15.80
C LYS A 575 -2.88 -5.06 -14.58
N ARG A 576 -2.72 -4.33 -13.47
CA ARG A 576 -2.23 -4.87 -12.18
C ARG A 576 -3.17 -5.93 -11.61
N LEU A 577 -4.48 -5.68 -11.59
CA LEU A 577 -5.48 -6.62 -11.08
C LEU A 577 -5.55 -7.89 -11.92
N ILE A 578 -5.43 -7.80 -13.25
CA ILE A 578 -5.36 -8.99 -14.12
C ILE A 578 -4.12 -9.83 -13.80
N LEU A 579 -2.95 -9.20 -13.63
CA LEU A 579 -1.77 -9.92 -13.19
C LEU A 579 -1.97 -10.57 -11.81
N ALA A 580 -2.46 -9.81 -10.84
CA ALA A 580 -2.59 -10.27 -9.45
C ALA A 580 -3.64 -11.39 -9.28
N GLU A 581 -4.76 -11.31 -9.99
CA GLU A 581 -5.91 -12.21 -9.78
C GLU A 581 -5.98 -13.34 -10.81
N ASN A 582 -5.58 -13.06 -12.06
CA ASN A 582 -5.67 -14.02 -13.15
C ASN A 582 -4.31 -14.68 -13.45
N ASN A 583 -3.22 -14.16 -12.87
CA ASN A 583 -1.84 -14.59 -13.13
C ASN A 583 -1.50 -14.53 -14.63
N THR A 584 -1.93 -13.46 -15.30
CA THR A 584 -1.68 -13.21 -16.72
C THR A 584 -0.83 -11.97 -16.88
N ALA A 585 0.45 -12.15 -17.19
CA ALA A 585 1.36 -11.05 -17.45
C ALA A 585 0.92 -10.24 -18.67
N MET A 586 1.25 -8.95 -18.70
CA MET A 586 0.89 -8.07 -19.83
C MET A 586 1.40 -8.63 -21.17
N THR A 587 2.58 -9.25 -21.18
CA THR A 587 3.17 -9.89 -22.37
C THR A 587 2.34 -11.07 -22.91
N ASP A 588 1.50 -11.66 -22.07
CA ASP A 588 0.63 -12.79 -22.41
C ASP A 588 -0.80 -12.34 -22.72
N GLN A 589 -1.08 -11.03 -22.65
CA GLN A 589 -2.38 -10.45 -22.97
C GLN A 589 -2.44 -10.13 -24.47
N ALA A 590 -3.42 -10.70 -25.16
CA ALA A 590 -3.66 -10.43 -26.58
C ALA A 590 -4.37 -9.08 -26.85
N PHE A 591 -4.49 -8.21 -25.85
CA PHE A 591 -5.23 -6.95 -25.94
C PHE A 591 -4.51 -5.79 -25.25
N GLN A 592 -4.78 -4.59 -25.74
CA GLN A 592 -4.36 -3.33 -25.16
C GLN A 592 -5.59 -2.51 -24.74
N LEU A 593 -5.41 -1.70 -23.69
CA LEU A 593 -6.40 -0.71 -23.28
C LEU A 593 -6.10 0.60 -24.01
N LEU A 594 -7.14 1.28 -24.48
CA LEU A 594 -7.09 2.65 -25.00
C LEU A 594 -7.87 3.54 -24.04
N VAL A 595 -7.30 4.67 -23.63
CA VAL A 595 -7.98 5.67 -22.79
C VAL A 595 -8.06 7.02 -23.48
N SER A 596 -9.14 7.75 -23.23
CA SER A 596 -9.36 9.09 -23.77
C SER A 596 -10.19 9.96 -22.84
N TYR A 597 -10.12 11.28 -23.03
CA TYR A 597 -11.01 12.26 -22.38
C TYR A 597 -11.59 13.23 -23.41
N PRO A 598 -12.87 13.06 -23.80
CA PRO A 598 -13.60 13.99 -24.68
C PRO A 598 -14.48 15.00 -23.92
N GLY A 599 -14.34 15.12 -22.59
CA GLY A 599 -15.16 15.97 -21.71
C GLY A 599 -14.80 17.45 -21.72
N GLU A 600 -15.45 18.22 -20.82
CA GLU A 600 -15.19 19.65 -20.64
C GLU A 600 -15.49 20.15 -19.23
N GLY A 601 -14.62 21.04 -18.72
CA GLY A 601 -14.78 21.68 -17.42
C GLY A 601 -16.06 22.52 -17.28
N SER A 602 -16.59 22.61 -16.05
CA SER A 602 -17.73 23.48 -15.71
C SER A 602 -19.04 23.22 -16.48
N LYS A 603 -19.22 22.02 -17.03
CA LYS A 603 -20.45 21.63 -17.73
C LYS A 603 -21.44 20.84 -16.89
N TYR A 604 -22.73 21.07 -17.17
CA TYR A 604 -23.81 20.26 -16.64
C TYR A 604 -23.96 18.97 -17.48
N ILE A 605 -24.69 18.00 -16.94
CA ILE A 605 -24.97 16.76 -17.67
C ILE A 605 -25.75 17.04 -18.96
N GLU A 606 -26.66 18.02 -18.98
CA GLU A 606 -27.38 18.41 -20.19
C GLU A 606 -26.46 18.85 -21.34
N ASP A 607 -25.36 19.56 -21.05
CA ASP A 607 -24.40 19.98 -22.07
C ASP A 607 -23.57 18.80 -22.58
N LEU A 608 -23.10 17.95 -21.66
CA LEU A 608 -22.23 16.81 -21.96
C LEU A 608 -23.01 15.66 -22.62
N ALA A 609 -24.30 15.53 -22.33
CA ALA A 609 -25.16 14.47 -22.86
C ALA A 609 -25.92 14.88 -24.13
N ASP A 610 -25.90 16.16 -24.53
CA ASP A 610 -26.59 16.63 -25.74
C ASP A 610 -26.04 15.91 -26.99
N PRO A 611 -26.86 15.08 -27.68
CA PRO A 611 -26.45 14.39 -28.90
C PRO A 611 -25.99 15.33 -30.02
N ALA A 612 -26.51 16.55 -30.08
CA ALA A 612 -26.11 17.56 -31.06
C ALA A 612 -24.91 18.39 -30.59
N GLY A 613 -24.58 18.32 -29.29
CA GLY A 613 -23.54 19.06 -28.62
C GLY A 613 -22.13 18.64 -29.04
N ILE A 614 -21.18 19.56 -28.87
CA ILE A 614 -19.79 19.33 -29.29
C ILE A 614 -19.11 18.22 -28.47
N TYR A 615 -19.44 18.07 -27.20
CA TYR A 615 -18.81 17.09 -26.31
C TYR A 615 -19.20 15.65 -26.68
N MET A 616 -20.48 15.41 -26.98
CA MET A 616 -20.91 14.11 -27.47
C MET A 616 -20.36 13.81 -28.87
N LYS A 617 -20.24 14.83 -29.75
CA LYS A 617 -19.56 14.67 -31.04
C LYS A 617 -18.09 14.24 -30.88
N ARG A 618 -17.36 14.78 -29.89
CA ARG A 618 -15.99 14.33 -29.56
C ARG A 618 -15.96 12.85 -29.15
N VAL A 619 -16.92 12.40 -28.33
CA VAL A 619 -17.05 10.98 -27.96
C VAL A 619 -17.19 10.10 -29.20
N ILE A 620 -18.15 10.42 -30.08
CA ILE A 620 -18.42 9.66 -31.30
C ILE A 620 -17.22 9.70 -32.26
N GLU A 621 -16.56 10.84 -32.37
CA GLU A 621 -15.36 10.99 -33.21
C GLU A 621 -14.23 10.10 -32.70
N GLN A 622 -13.97 10.05 -31.40
CA GLN A 622 -12.96 9.16 -30.83
C GLN A 622 -13.31 7.68 -31.04
N ILE A 623 -14.59 7.30 -30.97
CA ILE A 623 -15.00 5.93 -31.30
C ILE A 623 -14.70 5.62 -32.76
N THR A 624 -15.09 6.52 -33.67
CA THR A 624 -14.88 6.40 -35.11
C THR A 624 -13.40 6.30 -35.47
N ARG A 625 -12.57 7.16 -34.89
CA ARG A 625 -11.13 7.21 -35.14
C ARG A 625 -10.39 6.08 -34.47
N GLY A 626 -10.77 5.71 -33.25
CA GLY A 626 -10.21 4.55 -32.54
C GLY A 626 -10.39 3.27 -33.36
N TYR A 627 -11.60 3.04 -33.88
CA TYR A 627 -11.88 1.95 -34.81
C TYR A 627 -10.99 2.04 -36.06
N ALA A 628 -10.99 3.17 -36.76
CA ALA A 628 -10.20 3.32 -37.99
C ALA A 628 -8.68 3.08 -37.78
N ILE A 629 -8.10 3.58 -36.69
CA ILE A 629 -6.67 3.39 -36.37
C ILE A 629 -6.41 1.92 -36.06
N ALA A 630 -7.24 1.26 -35.26
CA ALA A 630 -7.09 -0.16 -34.94
C ALA A 630 -7.16 -1.02 -36.22
N GLN A 631 -8.13 -0.75 -37.10
CA GLN A 631 -8.23 -1.45 -38.38
C GLN A 631 -7.00 -1.23 -39.26
N ALA A 632 -6.44 -0.01 -39.28
CA ALA A 632 -5.19 0.28 -40.01
C ALA A 632 -3.98 -0.46 -39.42
N MET A 633 -3.99 -0.76 -38.12
CA MET A 633 -3.00 -1.59 -37.43
C MET A 633 -3.26 -3.10 -37.61
N GLY A 634 -4.34 -3.50 -38.30
CA GLY A 634 -4.74 -4.90 -38.45
C GLY A 634 -5.31 -5.51 -37.16
N LYS A 635 -5.80 -4.68 -36.23
CA LYS A 635 -6.35 -5.10 -34.93
C LYS A 635 -7.86 -4.87 -34.85
N THR A 636 -8.54 -5.73 -34.12
CA THR A 636 -9.95 -5.53 -33.73
C THR A 636 -10.09 -4.41 -32.69
N TYR A 637 -11.26 -3.76 -32.65
CA TYR A 637 -11.56 -2.66 -31.74
C TYR A 637 -12.96 -2.79 -31.13
N ALA A 638 -13.10 -2.39 -29.87
CA ALA A 638 -14.38 -2.27 -29.20
C ALA A 638 -14.34 -1.16 -28.13
N VAL A 639 -15.49 -0.55 -27.87
CA VAL A 639 -15.70 0.29 -26.69
C VAL A 639 -16.02 -0.62 -25.52
N LEU A 640 -15.11 -0.66 -24.54
CA LEU A 640 -15.22 -1.53 -23.37
C LEU A 640 -16.22 -0.97 -22.36
N CYS A 641 -16.08 0.32 -22.02
CA CYS A 641 -16.98 1.04 -21.12
C CYS A 641 -16.74 2.55 -21.18
N VAL A 642 -17.66 3.31 -20.56
CA VAL A 642 -17.52 4.74 -20.30
C VAL A 642 -17.41 4.93 -18.78
N THR A 643 -16.50 5.79 -18.31
CA THR A 643 -16.57 6.29 -16.93
C THR A 643 -17.22 7.66 -16.89
N TRP A 644 -17.83 8.01 -15.75
CA TRP A 644 -18.52 9.28 -15.59
C TRP A 644 -18.08 10.00 -14.32
N LEU A 645 -17.36 11.13 -14.47
CA LEU A 645 -16.99 12.02 -13.37
C LEU A 645 -17.62 13.41 -13.54
N GLN A 646 -18.86 13.55 -13.12
CA GLN A 646 -19.64 14.79 -13.08
C GLN A 646 -20.55 14.76 -11.86
N GLY A 647 -21.09 15.92 -11.45
CA GLY A 647 -22.10 15.93 -10.39
C GLY A 647 -22.87 17.20 -10.07
N ASN A 648 -22.57 18.32 -10.76
CA ASN A 648 -23.05 19.65 -10.35
C ASN A 648 -24.44 20.06 -10.87
N SER A 649 -25.36 19.15 -11.17
CA SER A 649 -26.76 19.55 -11.43
C SER A 649 -27.52 19.72 -10.11
N ALA A 650 -28.19 20.87 -9.92
CA ALA A 650 -29.11 21.09 -8.80
C ALA A 650 -30.05 19.88 -8.59
N ILE A 651 -30.38 19.57 -7.33
CA ILE A 651 -31.22 18.43 -6.97
C ILE A 651 -32.58 18.56 -7.67
N ALA A 652 -32.80 17.80 -8.74
CA ALA A 652 -34.09 17.64 -9.40
C ALA A 652 -34.11 16.33 -10.21
N THR A 653 -35.30 15.82 -10.42
CA THR A 653 -35.68 14.40 -10.51
C THR A 653 -35.53 13.68 -11.87
N PRO A 654 -34.54 13.97 -12.76
CA PRO A 654 -34.19 13.03 -13.85
C PRO A 654 -32.69 12.69 -14.01
N TYR A 655 -31.79 13.01 -13.07
CA TYR A 655 -30.33 12.78 -13.27
C TYR A 655 -29.97 11.33 -13.66
N ALA A 656 -30.50 10.34 -12.94
CA ALA A 656 -30.28 8.93 -13.26
C ALA A 656 -30.79 8.56 -14.67
N THR A 657 -31.93 9.11 -15.06
CA THR A 657 -32.51 8.93 -16.41
C THR A 657 -31.66 9.62 -17.48
N GLN A 658 -31.13 10.81 -17.22
CA GLN A 658 -30.22 11.50 -18.15
C GLN A 658 -28.90 10.75 -18.31
N LEU A 659 -28.37 10.19 -17.22
CA LEU A 659 -27.17 9.37 -17.23
C LEU A 659 -27.37 8.10 -18.07
N GLU A 660 -28.51 7.42 -17.91
CA GLU A 660 -28.85 6.27 -18.75
C GLU A 660 -29.09 6.66 -20.21
N ALA A 661 -29.79 7.78 -20.47
CA ALA A 661 -30.01 8.25 -21.84
C ALA A 661 -28.68 8.54 -22.56
N MET A 662 -27.73 9.16 -21.85
CA MET A 662 -26.38 9.40 -22.37
C MET A 662 -25.64 8.09 -22.64
N ARG A 663 -25.63 7.14 -21.69
CA ARG A 663 -25.00 5.82 -21.88
C ARG A 663 -25.61 5.09 -23.07
N ALA A 664 -26.94 4.98 -23.13
CA ALA A 664 -27.65 4.29 -24.19
C ALA A 664 -27.38 4.92 -25.56
N TYR A 665 -27.28 6.25 -25.63
CA TYR A 665 -26.89 6.95 -26.85
C TYR A 665 -25.46 6.59 -27.28
N ILE A 666 -24.48 6.64 -26.37
CA ILE A 666 -23.10 6.22 -26.66
C ILE A 666 -23.05 4.75 -27.11
N SER A 667 -23.79 3.86 -26.44
CA SER A 667 -23.92 2.44 -26.78
C SER A 667 -24.42 2.26 -28.22
N THR A 668 -25.49 2.97 -28.58
CA THR A 668 -26.08 2.94 -29.93
C THR A 668 -25.10 3.45 -30.99
N GLN A 669 -24.35 4.52 -30.70
CA GLN A 669 -23.34 5.04 -31.64
C GLN A 669 -22.15 4.09 -31.78
N ALA A 670 -21.71 3.45 -30.70
CA ALA A 670 -20.66 2.44 -30.76
C ALA A 670 -21.11 1.24 -31.62
N GLN A 671 -22.35 0.78 -31.46
CA GLN A 671 -22.93 -0.32 -32.25
C GLN A 671 -23.09 0.02 -33.74
N SER A 672 -23.33 1.28 -34.09
CA SER A 672 -23.44 1.70 -35.49
C SER A 672 -22.07 1.83 -36.18
N ILE A 673 -21.01 2.11 -35.42
CA ILE A 673 -19.65 2.30 -35.93
C ILE A 673 -18.87 0.97 -35.97
N VAL A 674 -19.01 0.14 -34.93
CA VAL A 674 -18.18 -1.04 -34.69
C VAL A 674 -19.02 -2.31 -34.83
N GLN A 675 -18.67 -3.13 -35.83
CA GLN A 675 -19.36 -4.39 -36.07
C GLN A 675 -19.17 -5.36 -34.89
N GLY A 676 -20.28 -5.90 -34.37
CA GLY A 676 -20.25 -6.84 -33.25
C GLY A 676 -20.10 -6.21 -31.87
N GLN A 677 -20.14 -4.87 -31.76
CA GLN A 677 -20.13 -4.16 -30.48
C GLN A 677 -21.34 -4.54 -29.61
N GLY A 678 -21.08 -4.89 -28.35
CA GLY A 678 -22.11 -5.14 -27.34
C GLY A 678 -22.61 -3.85 -26.68
N GLU A 679 -23.49 -3.99 -25.69
CA GLU A 679 -23.88 -2.87 -24.81
C GLU A 679 -22.65 -2.26 -24.14
N VAL A 680 -22.56 -0.94 -24.12
CA VAL A 680 -21.48 -0.19 -23.46
C VAL A 680 -21.88 0.11 -22.02
N PRO A 681 -21.21 -0.47 -21.00
CA PRO A 681 -21.47 -0.15 -19.60
C PRO A 681 -20.97 1.24 -19.22
N LEU A 682 -21.63 1.87 -18.25
CA LEU A 682 -21.18 3.12 -17.63
C LEU A 682 -20.82 2.88 -16.17
N ILE A 683 -19.62 3.30 -15.77
CA ILE A 683 -19.18 3.26 -14.38
C ILE A 683 -19.13 4.70 -13.87
N THR A 684 -20.01 5.01 -12.92
CA THR A 684 -20.08 6.29 -12.21
C THR A 684 -19.45 6.16 -10.82
N TRP A 685 -19.41 7.27 -10.10
CA TRP A 685 -18.83 7.43 -8.77
C TRP A 685 -19.84 8.12 -7.87
N GLU A 686 -19.68 7.99 -6.56
CA GLU A 686 -20.40 8.83 -5.61
C GLU A 686 -19.55 10.08 -5.34
N GLN A 687 -19.87 11.15 -6.08
CA GLN A 687 -19.29 12.46 -5.87
C GLN A 687 -19.69 12.99 -4.50
N TYR A 688 -18.69 13.25 -3.67
CA TYR A 688 -18.88 13.95 -2.42
C TYR A 688 -19.22 15.44 -2.66
N PRO A 689 -20.22 16.04 -1.96
CA PRO A 689 -20.66 17.40 -2.22
C PRO A 689 -19.55 18.42 -2.03
N SER A 690 -19.28 19.20 -3.07
CA SER A 690 -18.41 20.37 -2.96
C SER A 690 -19.11 21.50 -2.20
N ILE A 691 -18.34 22.24 -1.40
CA ILE A 691 -18.74 23.58 -0.97
C ILE A 691 -18.47 24.52 -2.15
N ASN A 692 -19.51 25.22 -2.62
CA ASN A 692 -19.37 26.26 -3.61
C ASN A 692 -18.43 27.36 -3.07
N THR A 693 -17.76 28.11 -3.95
CA THR A 693 -16.86 29.21 -3.57
C THR A 693 -17.53 30.30 -2.71
N ASP A 694 -18.86 30.35 -2.69
CA ASP A 694 -19.67 31.24 -1.85
C ASP A 694 -20.03 30.66 -0.46
N GLY A 695 -19.52 29.47 -0.12
CA GLY A 695 -19.77 28.79 1.15
C GLY A 695 -21.04 27.95 1.20
N THR A 696 -21.81 27.85 0.10
CA THR A 696 -23.04 27.05 0.04
C THR A 696 -22.76 25.58 -0.33
N THR A 697 -23.55 24.64 0.21
CA THR A 697 -23.43 23.20 -0.11
C THR A 697 -24.31 22.83 -1.31
N ASN A 698 -23.74 22.19 -2.34
CA ASN A 698 -24.42 21.96 -3.63
C ASN A 698 -25.23 20.63 -3.72
N ALA A 699 -25.36 19.84 -2.66
CA ALA A 699 -26.18 18.64 -2.66
C ALA A 699 -26.57 18.24 -1.24
N SER A 700 -27.61 17.42 -1.06
CA SER A 700 -27.93 16.65 0.17
C SER A 700 -27.42 15.21 0.04
N ALA A 701 -27.09 14.50 1.13
CA ALA A 701 -26.59 13.12 1.01
C ALA A 701 -27.63 12.19 0.37
N ARG A 702 -28.92 12.49 0.58
CA ARG A 702 -30.03 11.91 -0.19
C ARG A 702 -29.89 12.17 -1.69
N GLY A 703 -29.61 13.40 -2.10
CA GLY A 703 -29.39 13.77 -3.50
C GLY A 703 -28.17 13.07 -4.10
N VAL A 704 -27.09 12.90 -3.34
CA VAL A 704 -25.89 12.17 -3.75
C VAL A 704 -26.19 10.69 -3.98
N TYR A 705 -26.84 10.03 -3.01
CA TYR A 705 -27.25 8.62 -3.14
C TYR A 705 -28.17 8.40 -4.35
N THR A 706 -29.23 9.20 -4.50
CA THR A 706 -30.22 9.00 -5.58
C THR A 706 -29.65 9.27 -6.97
N ARG A 707 -28.58 10.06 -7.10
CA ARG A 707 -27.96 10.37 -8.40
C ARG A 707 -27.12 9.21 -8.94
N TYR A 708 -26.30 8.58 -8.09
CA TYR A 708 -25.27 7.65 -8.56
C TYR A 708 -25.58 6.21 -8.18
N VAL A 709 -25.78 5.95 -6.88
CA VAL A 709 -26.12 4.61 -6.40
C VAL A 709 -27.52 4.21 -6.86
N GLY A 710 -28.48 5.15 -6.80
CA GLY A 710 -29.83 4.93 -7.32
C GLY A 710 -29.88 4.69 -8.84
N ALA A 711 -28.99 5.30 -9.62
CA ALA A 711 -28.89 5.01 -11.05
C ALA A 711 -28.41 3.58 -11.31
N ALA A 712 -27.40 3.14 -10.55
CA ALA A 712 -26.90 1.77 -10.62
C ALA A 712 -27.92 0.73 -10.13
N ASP A 713 -28.81 1.09 -9.20
CA ASP A 713 -29.93 0.25 -8.78
C ASP A 713 -31.02 0.10 -9.84
N THR A 714 -31.21 1.14 -10.65
CA THR A 714 -32.36 1.23 -11.57
C THR A 714 -32.04 0.69 -12.95
N TYR A 715 -30.82 0.93 -13.46
CA TYR A 715 -30.49 0.70 -14.87
C TYR A 715 -29.41 -0.39 -15.05
N PRO A 716 -29.68 -1.45 -15.85
CA PRO A 716 -28.87 -2.68 -15.89
C PRO A 716 -27.47 -2.61 -16.51
N TYR A 717 -26.92 -1.42 -16.75
CA TYR A 717 -25.54 -1.22 -17.26
C TYR A 717 -24.85 -0.02 -16.61
N ILE A 718 -25.40 0.49 -15.51
CA ILE A 718 -24.79 1.55 -14.72
C ILE A 718 -24.25 0.92 -13.43
N TYR A 719 -22.99 1.20 -13.12
CA TYR A 719 -22.33 0.74 -11.89
C TYR A 719 -21.78 1.93 -11.13
N CYS A 720 -21.82 1.90 -9.79
CA CYS A 720 -21.19 2.92 -8.95
C CYS A 720 -19.91 2.35 -8.33
N SER A 721 -18.75 2.96 -8.60
CA SER A 721 -17.44 2.50 -8.11
C SER A 721 -17.29 2.62 -6.60
N GLY A 722 -17.82 3.70 -6.01
CA GLY A 722 -17.74 3.96 -4.57
C GLY A 722 -17.74 5.46 -4.27
N PRO A 723 -17.60 5.84 -3.00
CA PRO A 723 -17.52 7.24 -2.59
C PRO A 723 -16.16 7.86 -2.87
N SER A 724 -16.13 9.20 -2.82
CA SER A 724 -14.92 10.02 -2.98
C SER A 724 -14.54 10.84 -1.73
N TYR A 725 -15.32 10.75 -0.65
CA TYR A 725 -15.14 11.56 0.57
C TYR A 725 -13.84 11.26 1.34
N GLN A 726 -13.19 10.13 1.05
CA GLN A 726 -11.94 9.69 1.66
C GLN A 726 -10.70 10.36 1.05
N TYR A 727 -10.86 11.11 -0.05
CA TYR A 727 -9.77 11.73 -0.77
C TYR A 727 -9.61 13.22 -0.42
N GLY A 728 -8.36 13.66 -0.28
CA GLY A 728 -8.05 15.05 0.01
C GLY A 728 -8.37 15.98 -1.16
N GLN A 729 -8.91 17.16 -0.84
CA GLN A 729 -9.20 18.22 -1.81
C GLN A 729 -8.09 19.27 -1.86
N VAL A 730 -7.97 19.95 -2.99
CA VAL A 730 -7.09 21.11 -3.17
C VAL A 730 -7.65 22.26 -2.33
N SER A 731 -6.88 22.75 -1.37
CA SER A 731 -7.33 23.74 -0.38
C SER A 731 -7.71 25.10 -0.99
N SER A 732 -7.22 25.44 -2.17
CA SER A 732 -7.53 26.70 -2.86
C SER A 732 -8.90 26.70 -3.54
N SER A 733 -9.39 25.54 -4.00
CA SER A 733 -10.69 25.44 -4.66
C SER A 733 -11.76 24.75 -3.80
N ASN A 734 -11.39 23.89 -2.84
CA ASN A 734 -12.32 23.07 -2.05
C ASN A 734 -13.34 22.27 -2.89
N ILE A 735 -12.99 22.02 -4.15
CA ILE A 735 -13.85 21.38 -5.16
C ILE A 735 -13.11 20.21 -5.82
N HIS A 736 -11.85 20.41 -6.21
CA HIS A 736 -11.05 19.41 -6.91
C HIS A 736 -10.20 18.59 -5.95
N TYR A 737 -9.84 17.37 -6.35
CA TYR A 737 -9.03 16.46 -5.53
C TYR A 737 -7.53 16.66 -5.78
N LEU A 738 -6.73 16.40 -4.76
CA LEU A 738 -5.27 16.33 -4.88
C LEU A 738 -4.87 15.21 -5.87
N PRO A 739 -3.69 15.31 -6.52
CA PRO A 739 -3.27 14.32 -7.52
C PRO A 739 -3.35 12.85 -7.06
N PRO A 740 -2.92 12.47 -5.84
CA PRO A 740 -3.07 11.10 -5.37
C PRO A 740 -4.54 10.65 -5.28
N GLY A 741 -5.43 11.53 -4.83
CA GLY A 741 -6.87 11.25 -4.73
C GLY A 741 -7.52 11.08 -6.11
N MET A 742 -7.10 11.89 -7.08
CA MET A 742 -7.54 11.78 -8.47
C MET A 742 -7.12 10.44 -9.12
N ALA A 743 -5.86 10.02 -8.93
CA ALA A 743 -5.41 8.70 -9.36
C ALA A 743 -6.15 7.56 -8.64
N ASP A 744 -6.44 7.74 -7.35
CA ASP A 744 -7.19 6.77 -6.55
C ASP A 744 -8.65 6.61 -6.98
N ILE A 745 -9.33 7.69 -7.36
CA ILE A 745 -10.65 7.61 -8.00
C ILE A 745 -10.58 6.78 -9.30
N GLY A 746 -9.52 6.97 -10.10
CA GLY A 746 -9.25 6.12 -11.27
C GLY A 746 -9.12 4.63 -10.92
N ARG A 747 -8.42 4.32 -9.83
CA ARG A 747 -8.27 2.94 -9.35
C ARG A 747 -9.57 2.35 -8.76
N ASP A 748 -10.46 3.17 -8.20
CA ASP A 748 -11.82 2.71 -7.82
C ASP A 748 -12.63 2.32 -9.06
N PHE A 749 -12.55 3.11 -10.15
CA PHE A 749 -13.14 2.73 -11.43
C PHE A 749 -12.54 1.44 -11.97
N ALA A 750 -11.22 1.26 -11.90
CA ALA A 750 -10.55 0.05 -12.34
C ALA A 750 -11.08 -1.21 -11.62
N PHE A 751 -11.28 -1.12 -10.31
CA PHE A 751 -11.84 -2.23 -9.53
C PHE A 751 -13.27 -2.58 -9.98
N ALA A 752 -14.13 -1.56 -10.14
CA ALA A 752 -15.50 -1.75 -10.62
C ALA A 752 -15.55 -2.31 -12.05
N ILE A 753 -14.72 -1.80 -12.97
CA ILE A 753 -14.58 -2.29 -14.35
C ILE A 753 -14.10 -3.74 -14.36
N LYS A 754 -13.08 -4.07 -13.55
CA LYS A 754 -12.55 -5.43 -13.44
C LYS A 754 -13.64 -6.41 -13.03
N ARG A 755 -14.46 -6.08 -12.04
CA ARG A 755 -15.55 -6.96 -11.57
C ARG A 755 -16.74 -7.02 -12.53
N ALA A 756 -17.29 -5.86 -12.89
CA ALA A 756 -18.54 -5.75 -13.63
C ALA A 756 -18.39 -6.08 -15.11
N VAL A 757 -17.32 -5.58 -15.75
CA VAL A 757 -17.17 -5.60 -17.20
C VAL A 757 -16.24 -6.73 -17.64
N ILE A 758 -15.06 -6.84 -17.03
CA ILE A 758 -14.02 -7.80 -17.45
C ILE A 758 -14.33 -9.20 -16.89
N ASP A 759 -14.58 -9.32 -15.58
CA ASP A 759 -14.89 -10.61 -14.96
C ASP A 759 -16.35 -11.03 -15.19
N GLN A 760 -17.19 -10.09 -15.63
CA GLN A 760 -18.64 -10.27 -15.82
C GLN A 760 -19.28 -10.90 -14.56
N THR A 761 -18.92 -10.34 -13.41
CA THR A 761 -19.48 -10.71 -12.10
C THR A 761 -20.38 -9.60 -11.60
N ALA A 762 -21.37 -9.95 -10.78
CA ALA A 762 -22.20 -8.94 -10.13
C ALA A 762 -21.31 -8.04 -9.27
N TYR A 763 -21.32 -6.73 -9.57
CA TYR A 763 -20.59 -5.72 -8.83
C TYR A 763 -21.58 -4.75 -8.18
N GLU A 764 -21.41 -4.54 -6.88
CA GLU A 764 -22.05 -3.43 -6.17
C GLU A 764 -21.01 -2.76 -5.27
N PRO A 765 -21.12 -1.44 -5.06
CA PRO A 765 -20.29 -0.75 -4.08
C PRO A 765 -20.55 -1.32 -2.67
N LEU A 766 -19.67 -1.00 -1.71
CA LEU A 766 -19.93 -1.36 -0.32
C LEU A 766 -21.17 -0.61 0.16
N ARG A 767 -22.28 -1.32 0.35
CA ARG A 767 -23.60 -0.77 0.69
C ARG A 767 -24.42 -1.73 1.54
N PRO A 768 -25.46 -1.26 2.24
CA PRO A 768 -26.42 -2.14 2.91
C PRO A 768 -27.16 -3.05 1.92
N VAL A 769 -27.30 -4.32 2.26
CA VAL A 769 -28.10 -5.33 1.53
C VAL A 769 -29.29 -5.84 2.36
N SER A 770 -29.27 -5.61 3.68
CA SER A 770 -30.40 -5.97 4.55
C SER A 770 -30.40 -5.09 5.80
N LEU A 771 -31.57 -4.60 6.19
CA LEU A 771 -31.80 -3.88 7.44
C LEU A 771 -32.87 -4.60 8.25
N LYS A 772 -32.59 -4.88 9.52
CA LYS A 772 -33.56 -5.42 10.48
C LYS A 772 -33.67 -4.51 11.68
N ARG A 773 -34.89 -4.21 12.12
CA ARG A 773 -35.17 -3.48 13.36
C ARG A 773 -35.81 -4.39 14.40
N GLN A 774 -35.43 -4.24 15.66
CA GLN A 774 -36.09 -4.88 16.81
C GLN A 774 -35.95 -4.00 18.05
N GLY A 775 -37.05 -3.42 18.51
CA GLY A 775 -37.02 -2.48 19.64
C GLY A 775 -36.04 -1.34 19.38
N LYS A 776 -34.96 -1.25 20.17
CA LYS A 776 -33.91 -0.23 20.02
C LYS A 776 -32.78 -0.60 19.05
N ILE A 777 -32.79 -1.82 18.52
CA ILE A 777 -31.67 -2.40 17.78
C ILE A 777 -31.95 -2.35 16.29
N ALA A 778 -30.99 -1.87 15.50
CA ALA A 778 -30.90 -2.08 14.08
C ALA A 778 -29.69 -2.97 13.74
N LEU A 779 -29.92 -4.01 12.94
CA LEU A 779 -28.87 -4.83 12.34
C LEU A 779 -28.81 -4.53 10.85
N VAL A 780 -27.64 -4.15 10.37
CA VAL A 780 -27.41 -3.77 8.98
C VAL A 780 -26.36 -4.70 8.41
N LYS A 781 -26.75 -5.48 7.40
CA LYS A 781 -25.85 -6.34 6.63
C LYS A 781 -25.38 -5.59 5.39
N PHE A 782 -24.11 -5.70 5.05
CA PHE A 782 -23.45 -5.02 3.94
C PHE A 782 -22.97 -6.00 2.86
N ASN A 783 -22.80 -5.50 1.64
CA ASN A 783 -22.21 -6.27 0.54
C ASN A 783 -20.68 -6.43 0.71
N VAL A 784 -20.26 -7.43 1.47
CA VAL A 784 -18.84 -7.81 1.66
C VAL A 784 -18.60 -9.15 0.97
N ALA A 785 -18.08 -9.13 -0.26
CA ALA A 785 -17.86 -10.33 -1.05
C ALA A 785 -16.68 -11.19 -0.53
N ALA A 786 -15.66 -10.53 0.04
CA ALA A 786 -14.53 -11.12 0.73
C ALA A 786 -14.00 -10.14 1.78
N GLY A 787 -13.23 -10.64 2.75
CA GLY A 787 -12.72 -9.83 3.86
C GLY A 787 -13.79 -9.54 4.93
N GLN A 788 -13.63 -8.40 5.61
CA GLN A 788 -14.50 -7.91 6.68
C GLN A 788 -14.57 -6.38 6.71
N LEU A 789 -15.64 -5.86 7.32
CA LEU A 789 -15.78 -4.45 7.64
C LEU A 789 -14.75 -4.01 8.68
N LEU A 790 -14.25 -2.79 8.52
CA LEU A 790 -13.38 -2.10 9.46
C LEU A 790 -13.85 -0.67 9.68
N VAL A 791 -13.53 -0.16 10.87
CA VAL A 791 -13.59 1.27 11.16
C VAL A 791 -12.21 1.87 10.89
N ASP A 792 -12.15 2.81 9.96
CA ASP A 792 -10.94 3.56 9.61
C ASP A 792 -11.09 5.03 10.01
N THR A 793 -10.38 5.40 11.07
CA THR A 793 -10.27 6.78 11.54
C THR A 793 -8.96 7.45 11.13
N THR A 794 -8.16 6.77 10.31
CA THR A 794 -6.82 7.22 9.88
C THR A 794 -6.89 7.95 8.55
N GLN A 795 -7.56 7.36 7.56
CA GLN A 795 -7.75 7.96 6.24
C GLN A 795 -8.91 8.97 6.26
N VAL A 796 -9.94 8.72 7.07
CA VAL A 796 -11.04 9.64 7.32
C VAL A 796 -11.06 9.99 8.80
N VAL A 797 -11.05 11.28 9.14
CA VAL A 797 -11.15 11.73 10.54
C VAL A 797 -12.38 11.13 11.21
N ALA A 798 -12.25 10.70 12.47
CA ALA A 798 -13.33 10.09 13.23
C ALA A 798 -14.61 10.94 13.19
N GLN A 799 -15.72 10.31 12.79
CA GLN A 799 -17.06 10.89 12.77
C GLN A 799 -17.88 10.38 13.95
N THR A 800 -18.81 11.20 14.43
CA THR A 800 -19.82 10.77 15.39
C THR A 800 -20.56 9.56 14.85
N ASN A 801 -20.69 8.51 15.68
CA ASN A 801 -21.31 7.23 15.29
C ASN A 801 -20.73 6.65 13.99
N TYR A 802 -19.45 6.91 13.68
CA TYR A 802 -18.78 6.49 12.45
C TYR A 802 -19.45 6.97 11.14
N GLY A 803 -20.31 7.99 11.21
CA GLY A 803 -21.07 8.53 10.08
C GLY A 803 -22.53 8.09 10.01
N PHE A 804 -23.01 7.22 10.92
CA PHE A 804 -24.40 6.79 10.97
C PHE A 804 -25.31 7.81 11.67
N ASN A 805 -26.46 8.08 11.06
CA ASN A 805 -27.53 8.90 11.63
C ASN A 805 -28.86 8.16 11.50
N LEU A 806 -29.72 8.28 12.51
CA LEU A 806 -31.02 7.64 12.54
C LEU A 806 -32.10 8.70 12.65
N TYR A 807 -33.07 8.70 11.75
CA TYR A 807 -34.19 9.65 11.76
C TYR A 807 -35.52 8.92 11.96
N ASP A 808 -36.45 9.51 12.69
CA ASP A 808 -37.83 9.02 12.73
C ASP A 808 -38.59 9.31 11.42
N SER A 809 -39.84 8.86 11.33
CA SER A 809 -40.68 9.08 10.15
C SER A 809 -41.03 10.55 9.89
N GLY A 810 -40.89 11.42 10.90
CA GLY A 810 -41.08 12.86 10.79
C GLY A 810 -39.81 13.63 10.39
N GLY A 811 -38.66 12.94 10.27
CA GLY A 811 -37.38 13.56 9.98
C GLY A 811 -36.62 14.08 11.21
N THR A 812 -37.04 13.72 12.43
CA THR A 812 -36.34 14.07 13.67
C THR A 812 -35.17 13.12 13.91
N LEU A 813 -34.00 13.65 14.30
CA LEU A 813 -32.83 12.84 14.63
C LEU A 813 -33.04 12.07 15.95
N LEU A 814 -32.83 10.75 15.89
CA LEU A 814 -32.85 9.85 17.03
C LEU A 814 -31.42 9.62 17.55
N THR A 815 -31.26 9.61 18.88
CA THR A 815 -29.95 9.36 19.51
C THR A 815 -29.51 7.91 19.33
N ILE A 816 -28.31 7.71 18.81
CA ILE A 816 -27.62 6.42 18.76
C ILE A 816 -26.78 6.28 20.04
N ALA A 817 -26.97 5.18 20.75
CA ALA A 817 -26.22 4.82 21.96
C ALA A 817 -24.93 4.06 21.63
N SER A 818 -24.92 3.23 20.59
CA SER A 818 -23.71 2.55 20.12
C SER A 818 -23.80 2.10 18.66
N VAL A 819 -22.62 1.97 18.04
CA VAL A 819 -22.41 1.34 16.72
C VAL A 819 -21.29 0.31 16.88
N THR A 820 -21.52 -0.94 16.46
CA THR A 820 -20.56 -2.03 16.64
C THR A 820 -20.57 -2.97 15.45
N ILE A 821 -19.40 -3.30 14.90
CA ILE A 821 -19.26 -4.39 13.92
C ILE A 821 -19.38 -5.71 14.70
N ILE A 822 -20.36 -6.54 14.35
CA ILE A 822 -20.67 -7.79 15.07
C ILE A 822 -20.41 -9.05 14.24
N GLY A 823 -19.87 -8.87 13.03
CA GLY A 823 -19.47 -9.94 12.11
C GLY A 823 -18.78 -9.35 10.89
N PRO A 824 -18.28 -10.18 9.97
CA PRO A 824 -17.52 -9.72 8.80
C PRO A 824 -18.27 -8.70 7.93
N ASP A 825 -19.60 -8.77 7.89
CA ASP A 825 -20.44 -7.99 6.99
C ASP A 825 -21.59 -7.27 7.71
N THR A 826 -21.61 -7.25 9.05
CA THR A 826 -22.79 -6.82 9.80
C THR A 826 -22.45 -5.80 10.88
N ILE A 827 -23.17 -4.67 10.89
CA ILE A 827 -23.11 -3.64 11.93
C ILE A 827 -24.40 -3.66 12.75
N LYS A 828 -24.24 -3.63 14.07
CA LYS A 828 -25.29 -3.41 15.06
C LYS A 828 -25.29 -1.96 15.49
N ILE A 829 -26.44 -1.30 15.35
CA ILE A 829 -26.70 0.05 15.83
C ILE A 829 -27.74 -0.04 16.94
N VAL A 830 -27.49 0.58 18.08
CA VAL A 830 -28.42 0.62 19.21
C VAL A 830 -28.84 2.07 19.43
N ALA A 831 -30.13 2.37 19.31
CA ALA A 831 -30.69 3.68 19.64
C ALA A 831 -30.98 3.82 21.14
N SER A 832 -31.06 5.04 21.65
CA SER A 832 -31.43 5.31 23.05
C SER A 832 -32.90 4.99 23.34
N THR A 833 -33.75 5.10 22.32
CA THR A 833 -35.20 4.79 22.35
C THR A 833 -35.54 3.72 21.31
N ALA A 834 -36.77 3.19 21.36
CA ALA A 834 -37.21 2.22 20.35
C ALA A 834 -37.24 2.89 18.96
N ILE A 835 -36.77 2.18 17.94
CA ILE A 835 -36.74 2.65 16.56
C ILE A 835 -38.16 2.52 15.98
N PRO A 836 -38.85 3.65 15.67
CA PRO A 836 -40.21 3.61 15.18
C PRO A 836 -40.30 3.03 13.76
N SER A 837 -41.48 2.55 13.37
CA SER A 837 -41.76 2.17 11.98
C SER A 837 -41.60 3.37 11.05
N GLY A 838 -41.06 3.17 9.86
CA GLY A 838 -40.79 4.26 8.92
C GLY A 838 -39.59 5.14 9.29
N ALA A 839 -38.86 4.81 10.37
CA ALA A 839 -37.55 5.41 10.62
C ALA A 839 -36.59 5.17 9.45
N THR A 840 -35.66 6.08 9.24
CA THR A 840 -34.67 6.02 8.17
C THR A 840 -33.26 5.99 8.75
N LEU A 841 -32.48 4.98 8.38
CA LEU A 841 -31.05 4.96 8.64
C LEU A 841 -30.32 5.65 7.50
N ARG A 842 -29.41 6.57 7.85
CA ARG A 842 -28.56 7.29 6.91
C ARG A 842 -27.09 7.13 7.28
N TYR A 843 -26.24 7.23 6.27
CA TYR A 843 -24.80 7.18 6.43
C TYR A 843 -24.16 8.29 5.60
N ALA A 844 -23.11 8.92 6.16
CA ALA A 844 -22.42 10.05 5.55
C ALA A 844 -23.40 11.18 5.15
N ASP A 845 -24.27 11.58 6.09
CA ASP A 845 -25.28 12.66 5.93
C ASP A 845 -25.05 13.85 6.88
N THR A 846 -24.10 13.75 7.82
CA THR A 846 -23.75 14.81 8.78
C THR A 846 -22.24 14.79 9.09
N GLY A 847 -21.71 15.92 9.60
CA GLY A 847 -20.35 16.00 10.15
C GLY A 847 -20.16 17.15 11.12
N THR A 848 -19.19 16.99 12.01
CA THR A 848 -18.96 17.82 13.20
C THR A 848 -18.14 19.09 12.97
N ASP A 849 -17.60 19.30 11.77
CA ASP A 849 -16.64 20.38 11.52
C ASP A 849 -17.23 21.48 10.64
N ALA A 850 -17.67 22.58 11.25
CA ALA A 850 -18.35 23.67 10.57
C ALA A 850 -17.46 24.42 9.55
N THR A 851 -16.14 24.30 9.65
CA THR A 851 -15.14 25.06 8.89
C THR A 851 -14.48 24.27 7.76
N ASN A 852 -14.79 22.98 7.60
CA ASN A 852 -14.15 22.10 6.62
C ASN A 852 -15.13 21.71 5.49
N ALA A 853 -14.64 21.68 4.24
CA ALA A 853 -15.41 21.29 3.06
C ALA A 853 -15.96 19.86 3.12
N ASN A 854 -15.40 19.03 4.01
CA ASN A 854 -15.66 17.60 4.13
C ASN A 854 -16.59 17.23 5.31
N LYS A 855 -17.80 17.80 5.35
CA LYS A 855 -18.81 17.49 6.37
C LYS A 855 -19.44 16.08 6.24
N TRP A 856 -19.65 15.46 5.08
CA TRP A 856 -20.48 14.24 4.98
C TRP A 856 -19.69 13.00 4.59
N ARG A 857 -19.03 12.43 5.59
CA ARG A 857 -18.14 11.28 5.46
C ARG A 857 -18.49 10.24 6.49
N GLY A 858 -17.93 9.06 6.35
CA GLY A 858 -17.99 8.06 7.40
C GLY A 858 -16.74 7.22 7.44
N ASN A 859 -16.61 6.42 8.49
CA ASN A 859 -15.38 5.70 8.81
C ASN A 859 -15.43 4.22 8.40
N ILE A 860 -16.46 3.77 7.69
CA ILE A 860 -16.63 2.36 7.35
C ILE A 860 -16.06 2.05 5.97
N ARG A 861 -15.19 1.04 5.92
CA ARG A 861 -14.69 0.40 4.71
C ARG A 861 -14.61 -1.11 4.90
N ASP A 862 -14.32 -1.86 3.83
CA ASP A 862 -13.84 -3.24 3.95
C ASP A 862 -12.30 -3.29 4.01
N ASN A 863 -11.76 -4.51 4.15
CA ASN A 863 -10.33 -4.78 4.24
C ASN A 863 -9.77 -5.58 3.05
N LEU A 864 -10.40 -5.45 1.87
CA LEU A 864 -9.93 -6.10 0.65
C LEU A 864 -8.48 -5.73 0.28
N GLY A 865 -7.99 -4.56 0.73
CA GLY A 865 -6.60 -4.13 0.67
C GLY A 865 -5.62 -5.12 1.28
N ASP A 866 -5.96 -5.72 2.41
CA ASP A 866 -5.13 -6.72 3.08
C ASP A 866 -5.01 -8.01 2.25
N LEU A 867 -5.90 -8.18 1.27
CA LEU A 867 -5.94 -9.29 0.32
C LEU A 867 -5.38 -8.91 -1.06
N GLY A 868 -4.67 -7.79 -1.18
CA GLY A 868 -4.05 -7.33 -2.43
C GLY A 868 -5.00 -6.66 -3.43
N GLN A 869 -6.26 -6.44 -3.02
CA GLN A 869 -7.28 -5.72 -3.78
C GLN A 869 -7.42 -4.28 -3.28
N ARG A 870 -8.47 -3.56 -3.67
CA ARG A 870 -8.74 -2.19 -3.24
C ARG A 870 -9.81 -2.18 -2.15
N ASN A 871 -9.54 -1.48 -1.05
CA ASN A 871 -10.56 -1.29 0.00
C ASN A 871 -11.74 -0.50 -0.58
N ARG A 872 -12.96 -1.00 -0.38
CA ARG A 872 -14.18 -0.28 -0.74
C ARG A 872 -14.67 0.49 0.47
N TRP A 873 -14.96 1.77 0.27
CA TRP A 873 -15.56 2.63 1.26
C TRP A 873 -17.09 2.57 1.18
N LEU A 874 -17.77 2.65 2.32
CA LEU A 874 -19.23 2.59 2.39
C LEU A 874 -19.82 3.82 1.71
N VAL A 875 -20.66 3.62 0.68
CA VAL A 875 -21.37 4.72 0.01
C VAL A 875 -22.35 5.40 0.96
N ALA A 876 -22.57 6.70 0.76
CA ALA A 876 -23.65 7.42 1.44
C ALA A 876 -24.99 6.74 1.10
N PHE A 877 -25.94 6.74 2.03
CA PHE A 877 -27.25 6.16 1.76
C PHE A 877 -28.34 6.73 2.67
N SER A 878 -29.59 6.46 2.28
CA SER A 878 -30.77 6.73 3.08
C SER A 878 -31.80 5.61 2.90
N TYR A 879 -31.79 4.62 3.80
CA TYR A 879 -32.71 3.48 3.74
C TYR A 879 -33.78 3.56 4.83
N PRO A 880 -35.07 3.51 4.47
CA PRO A 880 -36.13 3.32 5.45
C PRO A 880 -36.07 1.89 6.01
N PHE A 881 -36.38 1.73 7.30
CA PHE A 881 -36.72 0.41 7.81
C PHE A 881 -38.10 0.02 7.27
N SER A 882 -38.17 -1.12 6.57
CA SER A 882 -39.46 -1.67 6.17
C SER A 882 -40.33 -2.00 7.40
N ASN A 883 -41.65 -1.96 7.21
CA ASN A 883 -42.61 -2.33 8.25
C ASN A 883 -42.41 -3.77 8.72
#